data_AF-A0A0B1TVL1-F1
#
_entry.id   AF-A0A0B1TVL1-F1
#
_cell.length_a   1.000
_cell.length_b   1.000
_cell.length_c   1.000
_cell.angle_alpha   90.00
_cell.angle_beta   90.00
_cell.angle_gamma   90.00
#
_symmetry.space_group_name_H-M   'P 1'
#
loop_
_entity.id
_entity.type
_entity.pdbx_description
1 polymer ?
#
loop_
_entity_poly.entity_id
_entity_poly.type
_entity_poly.pdbx_seq_one_letter_code
_entity_poly.pdbx_strand_id
1 'polypeptide(L)'
;MVLEHFEVTAEQYAVVFTANTTHALQIVADSFSFGEKLSLDVYIGVASAGTGPTFAYLRDSHNSVVGMREIVKTKVTKSFLECFNFELVVFYIRNLGACHTSAIFQVDNIFIVDNLEEQLFTHGGRGLFAMTAMSNFCGRKYDLSIIDTLQNKGWSVCLDAAALVSSSPLSLEEIRPHFMAISFYKMFGYPTGLGALLIRRQLRTTLDAVSYLTPRTFAGGTVSQILVDELHSVVRENIEERLEYGTLNYYAICALAKGFSDLKRYGGIQAIHEKTMRIARAAYERLKTKVHWNGKPAVVIYGWLDTSQQGPIVTFNVLRDDGSYVGYSEVEKMTALFGIELRTGCFCNSGACQTYLNISNKQLLDYYEEGKRCGDEKDLIEGRPTGAIRISFGRQSVDEDVTILVQMIDYCFLGVQPSSDINFPVAIDCYSARISRLIVYPVKSCRGIVLKKSYLTKTGLRYDRIFMVESCGTVLTQKREPKMCKLLTKLDESAGMLVLSSTEDPTFSIRVSLFDGNEPSQARIVCVNNIQTSECALEATTWLTSFLKLPDCKLRRVQQYSNKSLSNEAPYLVVNEASIKTLADAIGISTSEAVHRFRPNLVIRGIPPFIEDTAKYIIIDNFRFEVIKKCTRCEMICVNPATGAKEPQLIVALRNFRGKQKMTFGIYAKQIGEEAGVIYENSNVHFE
;
A
#
# COMPACT_ATOMS: atom_id res chain seq x y z
N MET A 1 -23.18 -24.45 8.59
CA MET A 1 -22.65 -23.18 8.05
C MET A 1 -21.21 -23.31 7.58
N VAL A 2 -20.17 -23.25 8.45
CA VAL A 2 -18.77 -23.36 7.98
C VAL A 2 -18.50 -24.72 7.33
N LEU A 3 -18.76 -25.81 8.05
CA LEU A 3 -18.54 -27.17 7.55
C LEU A 3 -19.42 -27.49 6.33
N GLU A 4 -20.71 -27.12 6.39
CA GLU A 4 -21.65 -27.21 5.25
C GLU A 4 -21.13 -26.49 3.99
N HIS A 5 -20.49 -25.33 4.13
CA HIS A 5 -19.93 -24.61 2.99
C HIS A 5 -18.78 -25.35 2.30
N PHE A 6 -18.06 -26.18 3.06
CA PHE A 6 -16.99 -27.04 2.55
C PHE A 6 -17.43 -28.49 2.38
N GLU A 7 -18.74 -28.74 2.38
CA GLU A 7 -19.35 -30.06 2.09
C GLU A 7 -18.95 -31.15 3.09
N VAL A 8 -18.70 -30.79 4.35
CA VAL A 8 -18.35 -31.77 5.41
C VAL A 8 -19.18 -31.61 6.67
N THR A 9 -19.11 -32.61 7.54
CA THR A 9 -19.83 -32.68 8.83
C THR A 9 -18.89 -32.50 10.02
N ALA A 10 -19.46 -32.28 11.21
CA ALA A 10 -18.70 -32.18 12.45
C ALA A 10 -18.01 -33.49 12.88
N GLU A 11 -18.43 -34.63 12.31
CA GLU A 11 -17.74 -35.91 12.49
C GLU A 11 -16.46 -36.00 11.65
N GLN A 12 -16.41 -35.28 10.52
CA GLN A 12 -15.29 -35.30 9.58
C GLN A 12 -14.28 -34.19 9.84
N TYR A 13 -14.72 -33.02 10.31
CA TYR A 13 -13.83 -31.89 10.61
C TYR A 13 -14.31 -31.11 11.84
N ALA A 14 -13.37 -30.78 12.73
CA ALA A 14 -13.55 -29.78 13.77
C ALA A 14 -13.38 -28.37 13.20
N VAL A 15 -14.04 -27.37 13.81
CA VAL A 15 -13.84 -25.95 13.52
C VAL A 15 -13.35 -25.26 14.78
N VAL A 16 -12.11 -24.79 14.76
CA VAL A 16 -11.52 -23.95 15.81
C VAL A 16 -11.56 -22.51 15.34
N PHE A 17 -12.29 -21.63 16.03
CA PHE A 17 -12.31 -20.22 15.69
C PHE A 17 -11.03 -19.51 16.12
N THR A 18 -10.51 -18.65 15.26
CA THR A 18 -9.24 -17.96 15.49
C THR A 18 -9.35 -16.47 15.19
N ALA A 19 -8.45 -15.65 15.73
CA ALA A 19 -8.43 -14.22 15.43
C ALA A 19 -8.17 -13.91 13.95
N ASN A 20 -7.54 -14.83 13.20
CA ASN A 20 -7.30 -14.75 11.75
C ASN A 20 -6.56 -16.02 11.28
N THR A 21 -6.34 -16.13 9.97
CA THR A 21 -5.57 -17.23 9.35
C THR A 21 -4.15 -17.36 9.90
N THR A 22 -3.47 -16.25 10.22
CA THR A 22 -2.12 -16.32 10.83
C THR A 22 -2.19 -17.03 12.17
N HIS A 23 -3.17 -16.71 13.01
CA HIS A 23 -3.36 -17.39 14.29
C HIS A 23 -3.66 -18.89 14.11
N ALA A 24 -4.50 -19.26 13.13
CA ALA A 24 -4.73 -20.67 12.79
C ALA A 24 -3.44 -21.41 12.41
N LEU A 25 -2.61 -20.83 11.55
CA LEU A 25 -1.32 -21.40 11.15
C LEU A 25 -0.34 -21.49 12.33
N GLN A 26 -0.34 -20.49 13.22
CA GLN A 26 0.47 -20.50 14.43
C GLN A 26 0.04 -21.60 15.40
N ILE A 27 -1.27 -21.83 15.58
CA ILE A 27 -1.79 -22.94 16.40
C ILE A 27 -1.27 -24.27 15.86
N VAL A 28 -1.33 -24.50 14.54
CA VAL A 28 -0.77 -25.72 13.93
C VAL A 28 0.73 -25.81 14.20
N ALA A 29 1.49 -24.74 13.91
CA ALA A 29 2.93 -24.72 14.14
C ALA A 29 3.31 -25.00 15.61
N ASP A 30 2.56 -24.46 16.57
CA ASP A 30 2.81 -24.57 18.01
C ASP A 30 2.29 -25.87 18.64
N SER A 31 1.21 -26.44 18.11
CA SER A 31 0.63 -27.67 18.65
C SER A 31 1.09 -28.92 17.91
N PHE A 32 1.59 -28.82 16.66
CA PHE A 32 2.00 -29.99 15.91
C PHE A 32 3.16 -30.72 16.59
N SER A 33 2.96 -32.02 16.80
CA SER A 33 3.90 -32.94 17.43
C SER A 33 4.82 -33.55 16.39
N PHE A 34 6.04 -33.00 16.36
CA PHE A 34 7.16 -33.51 15.57
C PHE A 34 7.88 -34.69 16.27
N GLY A 35 7.41 -35.13 17.44
CA GLY A 35 8.11 -36.06 18.33
C GLY A 35 8.75 -35.38 19.55
N GLU A 36 9.34 -36.16 20.46
CA GLU A 36 10.00 -35.62 21.66
C GLU A 36 11.46 -35.25 21.39
N LYS A 37 11.79 -33.98 21.67
CA LYS A 37 13.14 -33.42 21.58
C LYS A 37 13.82 -33.50 22.96
N LEU A 38 14.84 -34.35 23.10
CA LEU A 38 15.57 -34.57 24.37
C LEU A 38 16.67 -33.53 24.62
N SER A 39 17.29 -33.00 23.57
CA SER A 39 18.34 -31.96 23.63
C SER A 39 18.35 -31.12 22.34
N LEU A 40 19.26 -30.16 22.20
CA LEU A 40 19.36 -29.30 20.99
C LEU A 40 19.39 -30.10 19.68
N ASP A 41 19.96 -31.32 19.69
CA ASP A 41 20.27 -32.12 18.49
C ASP A 41 19.72 -33.57 18.49
N VAL A 42 18.93 -34.01 19.49
CA VAL A 42 18.49 -35.43 19.61
C VAL A 42 16.97 -35.58 19.79
N TYR A 43 16.36 -36.49 19.01
CA TYR A 43 14.95 -36.91 19.10
C TYR A 43 14.81 -38.38 19.54
N ILE A 44 13.73 -38.71 20.27
CA ILE A 44 13.41 -40.10 20.63
C ILE A 44 12.92 -40.87 19.39
N GLY A 45 13.53 -42.03 19.13
CA GLY A 45 12.95 -43.09 18.30
C GLY A 45 13.26 -43.06 16.80
N VAL A 46 13.96 -42.05 16.27
CA VAL A 46 14.41 -42.05 14.86
C VAL A 46 15.77 -41.35 14.76
N ALA A 47 16.85 -42.11 14.89
CA ALA A 47 18.20 -41.62 14.61
C ALA A 47 19.00 -42.72 13.92
N SER A 48 18.60 -43.08 12.70
CA SER A 48 19.57 -43.40 11.66
C SER A 48 20.08 -42.09 11.06
N ALA A 49 21.35 -42.03 10.67
CA ALA A 49 21.91 -40.86 10.00
C ALA A 49 21.03 -40.44 8.79
N GLY A 50 20.50 -39.21 8.80
CA GLY A 50 19.71 -38.64 7.70
C GLY A 50 18.18 -38.58 7.89
N THR A 51 17.61 -39.15 8.97
CA THR A 51 16.15 -39.19 9.18
C THR A 51 15.73 -38.36 10.40
N GLY A 52 14.83 -37.37 10.24
CA GLY A 52 14.34 -36.53 11.33
C GLY A 52 13.00 -35.83 11.04
N PRO A 53 12.36 -35.22 12.06
CA PRO A 53 11.09 -34.54 11.88
C PRO A 53 11.25 -33.24 11.09
N THR A 54 10.42 -33.08 10.05
CA THR A 54 10.62 -32.06 9.02
C THR A 54 9.43 -31.14 8.87
N PHE A 55 9.70 -29.84 8.72
CA PHE A 55 8.71 -28.85 8.33
C PHE A 55 9.06 -28.28 6.97
N ALA A 56 8.16 -28.48 6.01
CA ALA A 56 8.30 -28.02 4.64
C ALA A 56 7.20 -27.00 4.31
N TYR A 57 7.51 -26.01 3.48
CA TYR A 57 6.54 -25.06 2.97
C TYR A 57 6.88 -24.61 1.55
N LEU A 58 5.88 -24.08 0.83
CA LEU A 58 6.10 -23.55 -0.51
C LEU A 58 6.73 -22.16 -0.49
N ARG A 59 7.64 -21.88 -1.44
CA ARG A 59 8.27 -20.57 -1.64
C ARG A 59 7.26 -19.46 -1.91
N ASP A 60 6.18 -19.73 -2.64
CA ASP A 60 5.07 -18.80 -2.92
C ASP A 60 4.06 -18.69 -1.76
N SER A 61 4.42 -19.16 -0.56
CA SER A 61 3.51 -19.06 0.57
C SER A 61 3.45 -17.66 1.15
N HIS A 62 2.26 -17.31 1.67
CA HIS A 62 2.09 -16.07 2.44
C HIS A 62 3.08 -16.03 3.61
N ASN A 63 3.52 -14.83 3.99
CA ASN A 63 4.46 -14.62 5.10
C ASN A 63 4.02 -15.29 6.41
N SER A 64 2.71 -15.51 6.62
CA SER A 64 2.18 -16.26 7.78
C SER A 64 2.61 -17.73 7.79
N VAL A 65 2.62 -18.39 6.63
CA VAL A 65 3.11 -19.78 6.48
C VAL A 65 4.63 -19.80 6.65
N VAL A 66 5.34 -18.86 6.01
CA VAL A 66 6.80 -18.73 6.20
C VAL A 66 7.13 -18.49 7.67
N GLY A 67 6.33 -17.68 8.36
CA GLY A 67 6.47 -17.37 9.78
C GLY A 67 6.28 -18.56 10.72
N MET A 68 5.59 -19.63 10.30
CA MET A 68 5.50 -20.87 11.08
C MET A 68 6.89 -21.43 11.41
N ARG A 69 7.87 -21.22 10.52
CA ARG A 69 9.26 -21.67 10.74
C ARG A 69 9.88 -21.09 12.02
N GLU A 70 9.47 -19.89 12.44
CA GLU A 70 9.99 -19.24 13.63
C GLU A 70 9.51 -19.92 14.92
N ILE A 71 8.34 -20.54 14.88
CA ILE A 71 7.81 -21.39 15.97
C ILE A 71 8.47 -22.77 15.86
N VAL A 72 8.47 -23.35 14.66
CA VAL A 72 8.91 -24.72 14.42
C VAL A 72 10.42 -24.91 14.60
N LYS A 73 11.27 -23.88 14.42
CA LYS A 73 12.72 -23.96 14.71
C LYS A 73 13.07 -24.33 16.15
N THR A 74 12.11 -24.18 17.08
CA THR A 74 12.27 -24.64 18.48
C THR A 74 12.02 -26.14 18.63
N LYS A 75 11.46 -26.78 17.61
CA LYS A 75 10.95 -28.16 17.60
C LYS A 75 11.64 -29.09 16.61
N VAL A 76 12.32 -28.55 15.61
CA VAL A 76 13.07 -29.29 14.58
C VAL A 76 14.47 -28.69 14.46
N THR A 77 15.45 -29.47 13.99
CA THR A 77 16.79 -28.94 13.68
C THR A 77 16.72 -28.09 12.40
N LYS A 78 17.61 -27.11 12.26
CA LYS A 78 17.62 -26.19 11.09
C LYS A 78 17.70 -26.93 9.75
N SER A 79 18.39 -28.07 9.71
CA SER A 79 18.51 -28.95 8.53
C SER A 79 17.20 -29.66 8.13
N PHE A 80 16.13 -29.49 8.89
CA PHE A 80 14.80 -30.05 8.62
C PHE A 80 13.74 -28.94 8.47
N LEU A 81 14.18 -27.73 8.13
CA LEU A 81 13.33 -26.59 7.76
C LEU A 81 13.48 -26.33 6.25
N GLU A 82 12.54 -26.83 5.48
CA GLU A 82 12.65 -26.88 4.02
C GLU A 82 11.69 -25.91 3.30
N CYS A 83 12.16 -25.31 2.21
CA CYS A 83 11.37 -24.39 1.39
C CYS A 83 11.46 -24.82 -0.08
N PHE A 84 10.32 -25.18 -0.67
CA PHE A 84 10.27 -25.75 -2.02
C PHE A 84 9.52 -24.87 -3.01
N ASN A 85 9.96 -24.90 -4.27
CA ASN A 85 9.09 -24.50 -5.38
C ASN A 85 8.06 -25.60 -5.67
N PHE A 86 6.82 -25.21 -5.99
CA PHE A 86 5.75 -26.17 -6.22
C PHE A 86 6.05 -27.15 -7.36
N GLU A 87 6.68 -26.68 -8.44
CA GLU A 87 7.00 -27.53 -9.60
C GLU A 87 7.93 -28.67 -9.25
N LEU A 88 8.88 -28.45 -8.33
CA LEU A 88 9.78 -29.49 -7.84
C LEU A 88 9.02 -30.57 -7.08
N VAL A 89 8.06 -30.14 -6.24
CA VAL A 89 7.22 -31.05 -5.47
C VAL A 89 6.40 -31.93 -6.42
N VAL A 90 5.76 -31.32 -7.43
CA VAL A 90 5.00 -32.05 -8.45
C VAL A 90 5.88 -32.99 -9.28
N PHE A 91 7.02 -32.49 -9.76
CA PHE A 91 7.98 -33.27 -10.53
C PHE A 91 8.45 -34.49 -9.75
N TYR A 92 8.80 -34.31 -8.47
CA TYR A 92 9.23 -35.41 -7.62
C TYR A 92 8.10 -36.43 -7.42
N ILE A 93 6.89 -35.95 -7.07
CA ILE A 93 5.73 -36.81 -6.83
C ILE A 93 5.43 -37.69 -8.06
N ARG A 94 5.51 -37.12 -9.26
CA ARG A 94 5.21 -37.81 -10.52
C ARG A 94 6.30 -38.78 -10.96
N ASN A 95 7.57 -38.52 -10.62
CA ASN A 95 8.71 -39.34 -11.04
C ASN A 95 9.22 -40.34 -9.97
N LEU A 96 8.40 -40.65 -8.96
CA LEU A 96 8.62 -41.76 -8.00
C LEU A 96 10.01 -41.78 -7.32
N GLY A 97 10.63 -40.63 -7.10
CA GLY A 97 11.91 -40.52 -6.37
C GLY A 97 13.17 -40.89 -7.14
N ALA A 98 13.11 -41.09 -8.47
CA ALA A 98 14.30 -41.32 -9.28
C ALA A 98 14.80 -39.99 -9.88
N CYS A 99 15.66 -39.25 -9.18
CA CYS A 99 16.49 -38.20 -9.79
C CYS A 99 17.58 -37.65 -8.85
N HIS A 100 18.83 -38.08 -9.03
CA HIS A 100 20.01 -37.29 -8.66
C HIS A 100 20.37 -36.35 -9.82
N THR A 101 19.66 -35.23 -9.99
CA THR A 101 20.15 -34.12 -10.84
C THR A 101 19.44 -32.82 -10.48
N SER A 102 20.19 -31.73 -10.56
CA SER A 102 19.68 -30.35 -10.61
C SER A 102 18.62 -30.26 -11.71
N ALA A 103 17.40 -29.92 -11.34
CA ALA A 103 16.30 -29.79 -12.28
C ALA A 103 16.04 -28.30 -12.53
N ILE A 104 16.16 -27.90 -13.80
CA ILE A 104 15.91 -26.54 -14.26
C ILE A 104 14.45 -26.47 -14.68
N PHE A 105 13.66 -25.64 -14.01
CA PHE A 105 12.26 -25.38 -14.38
C PHE A 105 12.10 -23.97 -14.89
N GLN A 106 11.27 -23.79 -15.93
CA GLN A 106 10.91 -22.49 -16.45
C GLN A 106 9.53 -22.10 -15.91
N VAL A 107 9.46 -21.04 -15.10
CA VAL A 107 8.20 -20.40 -14.69
C VAL A 107 8.21 -18.99 -15.26
N ASP A 108 7.26 -18.64 -16.13
CA ASP A 108 7.20 -17.31 -16.77
C ASP A 108 8.54 -16.84 -17.41
N ASN A 109 9.25 -17.73 -18.11
CA ASN A 109 10.59 -17.48 -18.70
C ASN A 109 11.73 -17.29 -17.69
N ILE A 110 11.53 -17.63 -16.43
CA ILE A 110 12.55 -17.60 -15.37
C ILE A 110 13.03 -19.02 -15.11
N PHE A 111 14.33 -19.25 -15.26
CA PHE A 111 14.96 -20.52 -14.91
C PHE A 111 15.17 -20.59 -13.41
N ILE A 112 14.41 -21.47 -12.76
CA ILE A 112 14.59 -21.81 -11.35
C ILE A 112 15.52 -23.01 -11.31
N VAL A 113 16.73 -22.80 -10.78
CA VAL A 113 17.66 -23.87 -10.43
C VAL A 113 17.48 -24.14 -8.95
N ASP A 114 16.95 -25.31 -8.61
CA ASP A 114 16.90 -25.79 -7.23
C ASP A 114 17.64 -27.12 -7.17
N ASN A 115 18.53 -27.26 -6.18
CA ASN A 115 19.20 -28.50 -5.90
C ASN A 115 18.28 -29.33 -4.99
N LEU A 116 17.63 -30.34 -5.57
CA LEU A 116 17.04 -31.43 -4.80
C LEU A 116 18.19 -32.31 -4.31
N GLU A 117 18.64 -32.09 -3.08
CA GLU A 117 19.20 -33.21 -2.33
C GLU A 117 18.03 -34.16 -1.99
N GLU A 118 18.31 -35.46 -1.84
CA GLU A 118 17.36 -36.55 -1.50
C GLU A 118 16.41 -36.29 -0.31
N GLN A 119 16.58 -35.16 0.38
CA GLN A 119 15.97 -34.76 1.63
C GLN A 119 14.44 -34.75 1.62
N LEU A 120 13.76 -34.47 0.49
CA LEU A 120 12.28 -34.38 0.50
C LEU A 120 11.57 -35.67 0.97
N PHE A 121 12.24 -36.84 0.86
CA PHE A 121 11.64 -38.13 1.23
C PHE A 121 12.61 -39.18 1.83
N THR A 122 13.88 -38.86 2.12
CA THR A 122 14.77 -39.72 2.94
C THR A 122 14.52 -39.54 4.44
N HIS A 123 13.25 -39.57 4.86
CA HIS A 123 12.86 -39.23 6.22
C HIS A 123 11.98 -40.33 6.82
N GLY A 124 12.52 -41.06 7.80
CA GLY A 124 11.78 -42.05 8.59
C GLY A 124 10.87 -41.46 9.68
N GLY A 125 10.37 -40.22 9.56
CA GLY A 125 9.69 -39.48 10.65
C GLY A 125 8.40 -38.72 10.24
N ARG A 126 7.63 -38.27 11.24
CA ARG A 126 6.37 -37.48 11.08
C ARG A 126 6.68 -36.04 10.64
N GLY A 127 6.34 -35.66 9.41
CA GLY A 127 6.57 -34.32 8.84
C GLY A 127 5.31 -33.47 8.69
N LEU A 128 5.45 -32.14 8.70
CA LEU A 128 4.40 -31.16 8.41
C LEU A 128 4.71 -30.41 7.11
N PHE A 129 3.81 -30.50 6.14
CA PHE A 129 3.91 -29.76 4.88
C PHE A 129 2.85 -28.66 4.84
N ALA A 130 3.27 -27.39 4.90
CA ALA A 130 2.38 -26.24 4.78
C ALA A 130 2.28 -25.79 3.31
N MET A 131 1.10 -25.98 2.73
CA MET A 131 0.82 -25.70 1.32
C MET A 131 -0.08 -24.48 1.19
N THR A 132 0.21 -23.63 0.20
CA THR A 132 -0.67 -22.51 -0.18
C THR A 132 -1.59 -22.96 -1.30
N ALA A 133 -2.90 -22.73 -1.15
CA ALA A 133 -3.88 -23.16 -2.15
C ALA A 133 -3.94 -22.23 -3.38
N MET A 134 -3.74 -20.93 -3.16
CA MET A 134 -3.65 -19.92 -4.22
C MET A 134 -2.65 -18.83 -3.83
N SER A 135 -1.74 -18.49 -4.75
CA SER A 135 -0.76 -17.42 -4.55
C SER A 135 -1.46 -16.10 -4.23
N ASN A 136 -1.11 -15.50 -3.09
CA ASN A 136 -1.55 -14.15 -2.77
C ASN A 136 -0.85 -13.08 -3.65
N PHE A 137 0.21 -13.47 -4.38
CA PHE A 137 0.96 -12.58 -5.26
C PHE A 137 0.30 -12.44 -6.63
N CYS A 138 0.14 -13.54 -7.37
CA CYS A 138 -0.36 -13.53 -8.75
C CYS A 138 -1.73 -14.21 -8.93
N GLY A 139 -2.29 -14.83 -7.89
CA GLY A 139 -3.56 -15.57 -8.00
C GLY A 139 -3.43 -16.95 -8.63
N ARG A 140 -2.22 -17.44 -8.90
CA ARG A 140 -2.01 -18.82 -9.35
C ARG A 140 -2.59 -19.81 -8.33
N LYS A 141 -3.45 -20.70 -8.77
CA LYS A 141 -4.01 -21.81 -7.99
C LYS A 141 -3.10 -23.01 -8.12
N TYR A 142 -2.83 -23.65 -6.99
CA TYR A 142 -1.99 -24.84 -6.94
C TYR A 142 -2.85 -26.10 -7.06
N ASP A 143 -2.31 -27.12 -7.74
CA ASP A 143 -2.98 -28.41 -7.90
C ASP A 143 -3.09 -29.11 -6.52
N LEU A 144 -4.30 -29.16 -5.98
CA LEU A 144 -4.57 -29.70 -4.65
C LEU A 144 -4.70 -31.23 -4.65
N SER A 145 -4.74 -31.89 -5.81
CA SER A 145 -4.80 -33.35 -5.91
C SER A 145 -3.55 -34.03 -5.33
N ILE A 146 -2.44 -33.28 -5.20
CA ILE A 146 -1.20 -33.80 -4.61
C ILE A 146 -1.30 -34.06 -3.10
N ILE A 147 -2.31 -33.52 -2.43
CA ILE A 147 -2.49 -33.66 -0.97
C ILE A 147 -2.50 -35.13 -0.57
N ASP A 148 -3.29 -35.96 -1.24
CA ASP A 148 -3.36 -37.39 -0.91
C ASP A 148 -2.04 -38.10 -1.15
N THR A 149 -1.31 -37.71 -2.20
CA THR A 149 0.00 -38.29 -2.49
C THR A 149 1.04 -37.91 -1.42
N LEU A 150 1.04 -36.67 -0.95
CA LEU A 150 1.89 -36.23 0.16
C LEU A 150 1.56 -37.01 1.44
N GLN A 151 0.26 -37.17 1.74
CA GLN A 151 -0.20 -37.90 2.93
C GLN A 151 0.15 -39.38 2.87
N ASN A 152 0.03 -40.03 1.71
CA ASN A 152 0.47 -41.41 1.49
C ASN A 152 1.99 -41.59 1.65
N LYS A 153 2.76 -40.52 1.46
CA LYS A 153 4.21 -40.48 1.73
C LYS A 153 4.55 -40.08 3.17
N GLY A 154 3.58 -40.00 4.07
CA GLY A 154 3.80 -39.77 5.50
C GLY A 154 3.74 -38.31 5.96
N TRP A 155 3.41 -37.37 5.06
CA TRP A 155 3.28 -35.96 5.43
C TRP A 155 1.90 -35.64 6.03
N SER A 156 1.89 -34.88 7.12
CA SER A 156 0.70 -34.13 7.53
C SER A 156 0.62 -32.84 6.72
N VAL A 157 -0.52 -32.58 6.07
CA VAL A 157 -0.69 -31.40 5.20
C VAL A 157 -1.50 -30.33 5.91
N CYS A 158 -0.93 -29.12 6.00
CA CYS A 158 -1.62 -27.90 6.44
C CYS A 158 -1.86 -26.98 5.23
N LEU A 159 -3.12 -26.72 4.87
CA LEU A 159 -3.48 -25.90 3.73
C LEU A 159 -3.80 -24.46 4.16
N ASP A 160 -3.05 -23.48 3.69
CA ASP A 160 -3.48 -22.08 3.67
C ASP A 160 -4.43 -21.87 2.49
N ALA A 161 -5.73 -21.91 2.80
CA ALA A 161 -6.80 -21.75 1.82
C ALA A 161 -7.35 -20.31 1.76
N ALA A 162 -6.85 -19.39 2.60
CA ALA A 162 -7.47 -18.09 2.83
C ALA A 162 -7.57 -17.21 1.57
N ALA A 163 -6.61 -17.31 0.65
CA ALA A 163 -6.70 -16.62 -0.64
C ALA A 163 -7.70 -17.31 -1.58
N LEU A 164 -7.64 -18.65 -1.69
CA LEU A 164 -8.46 -19.41 -2.64
C LEU A 164 -9.97 -19.28 -2.34
N VAL A 165 -10.38 -19.54 -1.10
CA VAL A 165 -11.79 -19.58 -0.70
C VAL A 165 -12.48 -18.21 -0.72
N SER A 166 -11.71 -17.14 -0.93
CA SER A 166 -12.26 -15.79 -1.11
C SER A 166 -13.04 -15.62 -2.41
N SER A 167 -12.75 -16.45 -3.42
CA SER A 167 -13.25 -16.26 -4.79
C SER A 167 -13.28 -17.54 -5.63
N SER A 168 -13.04 -18.71 -5.03
CA SER A 168 -13.07 -20.00 -5.72
C SER A 168 -13.72 -21.05 -4.84
N PRO A 169 -14.48 -21.99 -5.42
CA PRO A 169 -15.00 -23.14 -4.69
C PRO A 169 -13.86 -24.03 -4.20
N LEU A 170 -14.11 -24.73 -3.10
CA LEU A 170 -13.24 -25.77 -2.57
C LEU A 170 -14.09 -26.75 -1.77
N SER A 171 -13.99 -28.04 -2.09
CA SER A 171 -14.69 -29.11 -1.40
C SER A 171 -13.72 -29.91 -0.52
N LEU A 172 -14.06 -30.10 0.75
CA LEU A 172 -13.32 -31.00 1.64
C LEU A 172 -13.71 -32.47 1.45
N GLU A 173 -14.72 -32.77 0.63
CA GLU A 173 -14.99 -34.14 0.20
C GLU A 173 -13.95 -34.63 -0.81
N GLU A 174 -13.58 -33.74 -1.74
CA GLU A 174 -12.62 -33.98 -2.83
C GLU A 174 -11.16 -33.98 -2.34
N ILE A 175 -10.79 -33.00 -1.51
CA ILE A 175 -9.46 -32.92 -0.94
C ILE A 175 -9.52 -32.97 0.58
N ARG A 176 -8.63 -33.74 1.21
CA ARG A 176 -8.71 -33.98 2.66
C ARG A 176 -7.40 -33.65 3.37
N PRO A 177 -6.99 -32.36 3.43
CA PRO A 177 -5.83 -31.98 4.22
C PRO A 177 -6.09 -32.25 5.71
N HIS A 178 -5.02 -32.48 6.47
CA HIS A 178 -5.11 -32.65 7.93
C HIS A 178 -5.57 -31.36 8.61
N PHE A 179 -5.07 -30.22 8.13
CA PHE A 179 -5.39 -28.90 8.65
C PHE A 179 -5.70 -27.94 7.51
N MET A 180 -6.67 -27.04 7.69
CA MET A 180 -6.95 -25.98 6.73
C MET A 180 -7.23 -24.66 7.44
N ALA A 181 -6.47 -23.62 7.08
CA ALA A 181 -6.65 -22.28 7.62
C ALA A 181 -7.42 -21.40 6.62
N ILE A 182 -8.44 -20.69 7.11
CA ILE A 182 -9.31 -19.82 6.30
C ILE A 182 -9.47 -18.42 6.90
N SER A 183 -10.05 -17.49 6.13
CA SER A 183 -10.31 -16.11 6.54
C SER A 183 -11.71 -15.65 6.12
N PHE A 184 -12.57 -15.33 7.09
CA PHE A 184 -13.95 -14.94 6.78
C PHE A 184 -14.07 -13.53 6.18
N TYR A 185 -13.24 -12.57 6.63
CA TYR A 185 -13.26 -11.22 6.05
C TYR A 185 -12.86 -11.23 4.56
N LYS A 186 -12.00 -12.16 4.13
CA LYS A 186 -11.66 -12.30 2.71
C LYS A 186 -12.83 -12.86 1.89
N MET A 187 -13.67 -13.70 2.49
CA MET A 187 -14.84 -14.28 1.83
C MET A 187 -16.01 -13.28 1.73
N PHE A 188 -16.29 -12.53 2.81
CA PHE A 188 -17.52 -11.70 2.89
C PHE A 188 -17.28 -10.21 3.15
N GLY A 189 -16.07 -9.79 3.53
CA GLY A 189 -15.69 -8.41 3.90
C GLY A 189 -15.81 -8.08 5.40
N TYR A 190 -16.69 -8.79 6.12
CA TYR A 190 -16.94 -8.64 7.55
C TYR A 190 -17.31 -10.02 8.15
N PRO A 191 -16.96 -10.35 9.40
CA PRO A 191 -16.20 -9.55 10.37
C PRO A 191 -14.69 -9.55 10.13
N THR A 192 -14.05 -8.40 10.35
CA THR A 192 -12.57 -8.30 10.41
C THR A 192 -12.08 -8.88 11.73
N GLY A 193 -10.98 -9.63 11.71
CA GLY A 193 -10.41 -10.23 12.92
C GLY A 193 -11.06 -11.55 13.34
N LEU A 194 -11.61 -12.31 12.39
CA LEU A 194 -12.05 -13.69 12.59
C LEU A 194 -11.58 -14.59 11.45
N GLY A 195 -11.04 -15.75 11.80
CA GLY A 195 -10.69 -16.85 10.92
C GLY A 195 -11.09 -18.18 11.55
N ALA A 196 -10.72 -19.27 10.90
CA ALA A 196 -10.87 -20.60 11.48
C ALA A 196 -9.74 -21.52 11.04
N LEU A 197 -9.48 -22.51 11.90
CA LEU A 197 -8.70 -23.69 11.60
C LEU A 197 -9.65 -24.88 11.54
N LEU A 198 -9.76 -25.50 10.36
CA LEU A 198 -10.46 -26.76 10.19
C LEU A 198 -9.46 -27.90 10.42
N ILE A 199 -9.82 -28.84 11.28
CA ILE A 199 -8.96 -29.97 11.67
C ILE A 199 -9.70 -31.26 11.32
N ARG A 200 -9.08 -32.09 10.48
CA ARG A 200 -9.68 -33.37 10.09
C ARG A 200 -9.89 -34.25 11.33
N ARG A 201 -11.04 -34.91 11.38
CA ARG A 201 -11.42 -35.92 12.37
C ARG A 201 -11.45 -37.30 11.71
N GLN A 202 -11.29 -38.32 12.53
CA GLN A 202 -11.07 -39.70 12.11
C GLN A 202 -12.14 -40.26 11.18
N LEU A 203 -11.71 -40.90 10.07
CA LEU A 203 -12.50 -41.88 9.32
C LEU A 203 -11.97 -43.29 9.65
N ARG A 204 -12.51 -43.87 10.72
CA ARG A 204 -12.53 -45.29 11.12
C ARG A 204 -11.22 -46.14 11.20
N THR A 205 -10.06 -45.83 10.61
CA THR A 205 -8.92 -46.80 10.63
C THR A 205 -7.45 -46.27 10.63
N THR A 206 -7.14 -44.97 10.77
CA THR A 206 -5.73 -44.46 10.88
C THR A 206 -5.56 -43.35 11.92
N LEU A 207 -4.31 -43.00 12.30
CA LEU A 207 -4.00 -41.87 13.19
C LEU A 207 -4.66 -40.58 12.68
N ASP A 208 -5.35 -39.87 13.58
CA ASP A 208 -6.17 -38.69 13.28
C ASP A 208 -5.35 -37.39 13.29
N ALA A 209 -5.75 -36.36 12.54
CA ALA A 209 -5.08 -35.05 12.56
C ALA A 209 -5.09 -34.44 13.96
N VAL A 210 -6.16 -34.67 14.72
CA VAL A 210 -6.29 -34.32 16.14
C VAL A 210 -5.16 -34.91 16.99
N SER A 211 -4.71 -36.13 16.69
CA SER A 211 -3.66 -36.82 17.45
C SER A 211 -2.26 -36.21 17.25
N TYR A 212 -2.08 -35.42 16.19
CA TYR A 212 -0.83 -34.68 15.96
C TYR A 212 -0.78 -33.35 16.71
N LEU A 213 -1.87 -32.90 17.32
CA LEU A 213 -1.92 -31.61 18.01
C LEU A 213 -1.86 -31.80 19.53
N THR A 214 -0.70 -31.45 20.09
CA THR A 214 -0.44 -31.40 21.54
C THR A 214 -0.04 -29.97 21.90
N PRO A 215 -0.98 -29.13 22.37
CA PRO A 215 -0.69 -27.76 22.78
C PRO A 215 0.43 -27.70 23.82
N ARG A 216 1.40 -26.80 23.64
CA ARG A 216 2.51 -26.61 24.59
C ARG A 216 2.15 -25.73 25.78
N THR A 217 1.06 -24.99 25.65
CA THR A 217 0.59 -24.04 26.65
C THR A 217 -0.92 -24.20 26.79
N PHE A 218 -1.45 -23.75 27.92
CA PHE A 218 -2.88 -23.68 28.16
C PHE A 218 -3.28 -22.27 28.58
N ALA A 219 -4.52 -21.92 28.31
CA ALA A 219 -5.15 -20.67 28.73
C ALA A 219 -6.49 -20.94 29.43
N GLY A 220 -7.11 -19.88 29.95
CA GLY A 220 -8.47 -19.97 30.48
C GLY A 220 -9.42 -20.61 29.47
N GLY A 221 -10.20 -21.59 29.94
CA GLY A 221 -11.14 -22.37 29.11
C GLY A 221 -10.56 -23.65 28.50
N THR A 222 -9.24 -23.78 28.37
CA THR A 222 -8.60 -24.91 27.65
C THR A 222 -8.24 -26.12 28.51
N VAL A 223 -8.33 -25.98 29.83
CA VAL A 223 -8.03 -27.01 30.83
C VAL A 223 -9.26 -27.43 31.62
N SER A 224 -9.26 -28.67 32.08
CA SER A 224 -10.21 -29.21 33.06
C SER A 224 -9.67 -29.17 34.48
N GLN A 225 -8.34 -29.31 34.66
CA GLN A 225 -7.68 -29.30 35.97
C GLN A 225 -6.24 -28.80 35.85
N ILE A 226 -5.77 -28.06 36.87
CA ILE A 226 -4.38 -27.62 37.01
C ILE A 226 -3.96 -27.84 38.46
N LEU A 227 -2.73 -28.30 38.68
CA LEU A 227 -2.03 -28.17 39.96
C LEU A 227 -1.14 -26.92 39.88
N VAL A 228 -1.19 -26.06 40.90
CA VAL A 228 -0.47 -24.77 40.86
C VAL A 228 1.00 -24.95 41.21
N ASP A 229 1.30 -25.85 42.14
CA ASP A 229 2.66 -26.07 42.65
C ASP A 229 3.38 -27.23 41.94
N GLU A 230 2.69 -27.92 41.03
CA GLU A 230 3.22 -29.07 40.27
C GLU A 230 3.03 -28.87 38.77
N LEU A 231 3.94 -29.43 37.96
CA LEU A 231 3.85 -29.39 36.49
C LEU A 231 2.81 -30.41 35.97
N HIS A 232 1.57 -30.28 36.43
CA HIS A 232 0.46 -31.12 36.03
C HIS A 232 -0.73 -30.27 35.57
N SER A 233 -1.18 -30.52 34.35
CA SER A 233 -2.38 -29.91 33.78
C SER A 233 -3.10 -30.92 32.90
N VAL A 234 -4.43 -30.90 32.96
CA VAL A 234 -5.30 -31.74 32.13
C VAL A 234 -6.03 -30.81 31.17
N VAL A 235 -5.73 -30.94 29.88
CA VAL A 235 -6.42 -30.19 28.83
C VAL A 235 -7.81 -30.78 28.58
N ARG A 236 -8.72 -29.97 28.04
CA ARG A 236 -10.07 -30.43 27.64
C ARG A 236 -9.99 -31.56 26.61
N GLU A 237 -11.00 -32.42 26.53
CA GLU A 237 -11.01 -33.53 25.58
C GLU A 237 -11.30 -33.05 24.14
N ASN A 238 -12.31 -32.17 24.00
CA ASN A 238 -12.71 -31.59 22.73
C ASN A 238 -11.57 -30.74 22.12
N ILE A 239 -11.24 -30.97 20.85
CA ILE A 239 -10.13 -30.28 20.18
C ILE A 239 -10.43 -28.79 20.00
N GLU A 240 -11.70 -28.41 19.86
CA GLU A 240 -12.17 -27.03 19.83
C GLU A 240 -11.78 -26.31 21.12
N GLU A 241 -12.23 -26.84 22.26
CA GLU A 241 -11.97 -26.26 23.59
C GLU A 241 -10.47 -26.23 23.92
N ARG A 242 -9.69 -27.20 23.43
CA ARG A 242 -8.23 -27.23 23.63
C ARG A 242 -7.49 -26.09 22.93
N LEU A 243 -7.99 -25.61 21.80
CA LEU A 243 -7.27 -24.70 20.90
C LEU A 243 -7.87 -23.29 20.86
N GLU A 244 -9.09 -23.11 21.36
CA GLU A 244 -9.75 -21.82 21.51
C GLU A 244 -9.26 -21.12 22.78
N TYR A 245 -8.11 -20.45 22.70
CA TYR A 245 -7.53 -19.73 23.83
C TYR A 245 -8.41 -18.55 24.26
N GLY A 246 -8.92 -18.62 25.49
CA GLY A 246 -9.68 -17.54 26.11
C GLY A 246 -11.10 -17.40 25.58
N THR A 247 -11.70 -16.23 25.81
CA THR A 247 -13.07 -15.96 25.38
C THR A 247 -13.14 -15.64 23.89
N LEU A 248 -13.90 -16.43 23.14
CA LEU A 248 -14.12 -16.18 21.72
C LEU A 248 -14.94 -14.91 21.47
N ASN A 249 -14.75 -14.31 20.29
CA ASN A 249 -15.59 -13.20 19.84
C ASN A 249 -16.94 -13.72 19.33
N TYR A 250 -17.84 -14.06 20.25
CA TYR A 250 -19.16 -14.63 19.95
C TYR A 250 -19.97 -13.74 18.99
N TYR A 251 -19.88 -12.41 19.12
CA TYR A 251 -20.56 -11.48 18.21
C TYR A 251 -20.07 -11.60 16.76
N ALA A 252 -18.75 -11.68 16.57
CA ALA A 252 -18.17 -11.90 15.24
C ALA A 252 -18.56 -13.29 14.68
N ILE A 253 -18.57 -14.33 15.52
CA ILE A 253 -18.99 -15.67 15.10
C ILE A 253 -20.46 -15.67 14.68
N CYS A 254 -21.36 -15.05 15.44
CA CYS A 254 -22.76 -14.89 15.07
C CYS A 254 -22.93 -14.15 13.73
N ALA A 255 -22.08 -13.15 13.46
CA ALA A 255 -22.12 -12.40 12.20
C ALA A 255 -21.81 -13.27 10.96
N LEU A 256 -21.15 -14.43 11.12
CA LEU A 256 -20.92 -15.36 10.00
C LEU A 256 -22.21 -15.83 9.37
N ALA A 257 -23.30 -15.94 10.15
CA ALA A 257 -24.61 -16.33 9.61
C ALA A 257 -25.06 -15.37 8.49
N LYS A 258 -24.86 -14.07 8.71
CA LYS A 258 -25.13 -13.04 7.71
C LYS A 258 -24.15 -13.12 6.54
N GLY A 259 -22.86 -13.32 6.80
CA GLY A 259 -21.83 -13.46 5.75
C GLY A 259 -22.13 -14.60 4.76
N PHE A 260 -22.45 -15.79 5.24
CA PHE A 260 -22.83 -16.93 4.40
C PHE A 260 -24.19 -16.72 3.71
N SER A 261 -25.16 -16.10 4.38
CA SER A 261 -26.44 -15.72 3.75
C SER A 261 -26.22 -14.75 2.58
N ASP A 262 -25.35 -13.76 2.76
CA ASP A 262 -24.98 -12.84 1.70
C ASP A 262 -24.26 -13.57 0.57
N LEU A 263 -23.30 -14.46 0.86
CA LEU A 263 -22.65 -15.29 -0.17
C LEU A 263 -23.70 -16.06 -1.02
N LYS A 264 -24.65 -16.73 -0.36
CA LYS A 264 -25.76 -17.43 -1.04
C LYS A 264 -26.60 -16.47 -1.89
N ARG A 265 -26.90 -15.26 -1.39
CA ARG A 265 -27.63 -14.21 -2.15
C ARG A 265 -26.92 -13.78 -3.43
N TYR A 266 -25.59 -13.82 -3.49
CA TYR A 266 -24.80 -13.52 -4.70
C TYR A 266 -24.67 -14.73 -5.65
N GLY A 267 -25.44 -15.81 -5.44
CA GLY A 267 -25.37 -17.03 -6.25
C GLY A 267 -24.34 -18.04 -5.76
N GLY A 268 -23.78 -17.84 -4.56
CA GLY A 268 -22.75 -18.70 -3.99
C GLY A 268 -21.34 -18.38 -4.50
N ILE A 269 -20.34 -19.12 -3.99
CA ILE A 269 -18.94 -18.90 -4.33
C ILE A 269 -18.63 -19.18 -5.80
N GLN A 270 -19.37 -20.12 -6.43
CA GLN A 270 -19.23 -20.45 -7.84
C GLN A 270 -19.58 -19.27 -8.77
N ALA A 271 -20.70 -18.59 -8.53
CA ALA A 271 -21.10 -17.42 -9.31
C ALA A 271 -20.10 -16.26 -9.15
N ILE A 272 -19.58 -16.07 -7.93
CA ILE A 272 -18.52 -15.09 -7.65
C ILE A 272 -17.24 -15.45 -8.40
N HIS A 273 -16.85 -16.73 -8.38
CA HIS A 273 -15.70 -17.24 -9.10
C HIS A 273 -15.79 -16.93 -10.60
N GLU A 274 -16.88 -17.33 -11.25
CA GLU A 274 -17.11 -17.11 -12.69
C GLU A 274 -17.08 -15.61 -13.04
N LYS A 275 -17.79 -14.78 -12.27
CA LYS A 275 -17.83 -13.33 -12.50
C LYS A 275 -16.44 -12.70 -12.36
N THR A 276 -15.76 -12.97 -11.26
CA THR A 276 -14.45 -12.34 -10.97
C THR A 276 -13.38 -12.83 -11.93
N MET A 277 -13.40 -14.09 -12.35
CA MET A 277 -12.49 -14.61 -13.38
C MET A 277 -12.73 -14.00 -14.74
N ARG A 278 -14.00 -13.79 -15.14
CA ARG A 278 -14.34 -13.12 -16.40
C ARG A 278 -13.75 -11.70 -16.44
N ILE A 279 -13.92 -10.94 -15.37
CA ILE A 279 -13.38 -9.57 -15.26
C ILE A 279 -11.84 -9.59 -15.23
N ALA A 280 -11.24 -10.49 -14.46
CA ALA A 280 -9.79 -10.64 -14.40
C ALA A 280 -9.18 -10.99 -15.77
N ARG A 281 -9.83 -11.89 -16.51
CA ARG A 281 -9.42 -12.24 -17.88
C ARG A 281 -9.54 -11.04 -18.82
N ALA A 282 -10.63 -10.27 -18.74
CA ALA A 282 -10.78 -9.05 -19.54
C ALA A 282 -9.66 -8.03 -19.24
N ALA A 283 -9.28 -7.87 -17.97
CA ALA A 283 -8.16 -7.02 -17.57
C ALA A 283 -6.82 -7.55 -18.11
N TYR A 284 -6.55 -8.85 -17.95
CA TYR A 284 -5.36 -9.49 -18.50
C TYR A 284 -5.22 -9.24 -20.00
N GLU A 285 -6.25 -9.55 -20.79
CA GLU A 285 -6.19 -9.41 -22.25
C GLU A 285 -5.96 -7.94 -22.67
N ARG A 286 -6.64 -6.99 -22.01
CA ARG A 286 -6.47 -5.56 -22.32
C ARG A 286 -5.11 -5.00 -21.92
N LEU A 287 -4.53 -5.49 -20.81
CA LEU A 287 -3.20 -5.07 -20.34
C LEU A 287 -2.09 -5.67 -21.20
N LYS A 288 -2.23 -6.94 -21.58
CA LYS A 288 -1.26 -7.67 -22.40
C LYS A 288 -1.01 -7.01 -23.75
N THR A 289 -2.02 -6.40 -24.35
CA THR A 289 -1.92 -5.74 -25.66
C THR A 289 -1.40 -4.30 -25.59
N LYS A 290 -1.04 -3.78 -24.42
CA LYS A 290 -0.57 -2.40 -24.28
C LYS A 290 0.86 -2.25 -24.78
N VAL A 291 1.01 -1.44 -25.83
CA VAL A 291 2.29 -1.13 -26.48
C VAL A 291 2.44 0.38 -26.63
N HIS A 292 3.65 0.87 -26.39
CA HIS A 292 4.02 2.25 -26.64
C HIS A 292 3.99 2.58 -28.14
N TRP A 293 4.01 3.86 -28.48
CA TRP A 293 4.05 4.37 -29.86
C TRP A 293 5.18 3.77 -30.73
N ASN A 294 6.27 3.33 -30.10
CA ASN A 294 7.43 2.70 -30.75
C ASN A 294 7.34 1.17 -30.86
N GLY A 295 6.19 0.59 -30.52
CA GLY A 295 5.94 -0.85 -30.57
C GLY A 295 6.46 -1.66 -29.39
N LYS A 296 7.17 -1.05 -28.41
CA LYS A 296 7.61 -1.78 -27.21
C LYS A 296 6.45 -2.02 -26.24
N PRO A 297 6.44 -3.15 -25.50
CA PRO A 297 5.42 -3.40 -24.48
C PRO A 297 5.41 -2.33 -23.38
N ALA A 298 4.22 -1.95 -22.92
CA ALA A 298 4.04 -1.01 -21.82
C ALA A 298 3.73 -1.69 -20.48
N VAL A 299 3.43 -2.98 -20.49
CA VAL A 299 3.05 -3.75 -19.30
C VAL A 299 3.76 -5.10 -19.31
N VAL A 300 4.27 -5.51 -18.14
CA VAL A 300 4.78 -6.86 -17.88
C VAL A 300 3.86 -7.51 -16.86
N ILE A 301 3.23 -8.64 -17.22
CA ILE A 301 2.30 -9.39 -16.36
C ILE A 301 3.03 -10.60 -15.78
N TYR A 302 2.77 -10.93 -14.51
CA TYR A 302 3.37 -12.05 -13.78
C TYR A 302 2.33 -13.10 -13.36
N GLY A 303 2.69 -14.37 -13.49
CA GLY A 303 1.98 -15.52 -12.93
C GLY A 303 0.71 -15.95 -13.69
N TRP A 304 0.40 -15.33 -14.83
CA TRP A 304 -0.78 -15.65 -15.65
C TRP A 304 -0.41 -16.64 -16.76
N LEU A 305 -0.28 -17.91 -16.40
CA LEU A 305 0.16 -18.99 -17.30
C LEU A 305 -1.02 -19.75 -17.93
N ASP A 306 -1.81 -20.42 -17.09
CA ASP A 306 -2.97 -21.21 -17.49
C ASP A 306 -4.24 -20.60 -16.91
N THR A 307 -5.23 -20.36 -17.77
CA THR A 307 -6.52 -19.80 -17.35
C THR A 307 -7.27 -20.73 -16.39
N SER A 308 -7.05 -22.05 -16.48
CA SER A 308 -7.67 -23.04 -15.60
C SER A 308 -7.13 -22.98 -14.16
N GLN A 309 -5.85 -22.62 -14.01
CA GLN A 309 -5.15 -22.51 -12.73
C GLN A 309 -5.04 -21.07 -12.24
N GLN A 310 -5.88 -20.16 -12.75
CA GLN A 310 -5.81 -18.75 -12.40
C GLN A 310 -6.95 -18.35 -11.47
N GLY A 311 -6.64 -17.50 -10.49
CA GLY A 311 -7.58 -16.78 -9.65
C GLY A 311 -7.79 -15.34 -10.14
N PRO A 312 -8.73 -14.59 -9.54
CA PRO A 312 -9.13 -13.26 -10.02
C PRO A 312 -8.14 -12.15 -9.62
N ILE A 313 -6.84 -12.41 -9.80
CA ILE A 313 -5.74 -11.50 -9.51
C ILE A 313 -4.94 -11.32 -10.80
N VAL A 314 -4.61 -10.07 -11.13
CA VAL A 314 -3.67 -9.72 -12.20
C VAL A 314 -2.55 -8.90 -11.58
N THR A 315 -1.33 -9.39 -11.69
CA THR A 315 -0.14 -8.75 -11.12
C THR A 315 0.80 -8.33 -12.24
N PHE A 316 1.23 -7.08 -12.22
CA PHE A 316 1.99 -6.49 -13.30
C PHE A 316 2.88 -5.33 -12.86
N ASN A 317 3.81 -4.94 -13.72
CA ASN A 317 4.52 -3.66 -13.65
C ASN A 317 4.31 -2.90 -14.97
N VAL A 318 4.42 -1.57 -14.91
CA VAL A 318 4.34 -0.69 -16.09
C VAL A 318 5.75 -0.36 -16.56
N LEU A 319 5.95 -0.33 -17.87
CA LEU A 319 7.19 0.04 -18.54
C LEU A 319 7.05 1.42 -19.22
N ARG A 320 8.17 2.13 -19.32
CA ARG A 320 8.31 3.32 -20.16
C ARG A 320 8.58 2.92 -21.62
N ASP A 321 8.49 3.89 -22.53
CA ASP A 321 8.73 3.69 -23.95
C ASP A 321 10.18 3.29 -24.27
N ASP A 322 11.14 3.55 -23.39
CA ASP A 322 12.51 3.04 -23.52
C ASP A 322 12.67 1.58 -23.04
N GLY A 323 11.67 1.02 -22.36
CA GLY A 323 11.66 -0.32 -21.76
C GLY A 323 12.04 -0.36 -20.28
N SER A 324 12.38 0.77 -19.66
CA SER A 324 12.66 0.84 -18.22
C SER A 324 11.38 0.80 -17.38
N TYR A 325 11.48 0.37 -16.13
CA TYR A 325 10.32 0.28 -15.24
C TYR A 325 9.82 1.65 -14.77
N VAL A 326 8.50 1.76 -14.68
CA VAL A 326 7.82 2.78 -13.88
C VAL A 326 7.69 2.27 -12.45
N GLY A 327 8.05 3.10 -11.46
CA GLY A 327 7.91 2.74 -10.05
C GLY A 327 6.45 2.56 -9.66
N TYR A 328 6.14 1.53 -8.86
CA TYR A 328 4.75 1.25 -8.48
C TYR A 328 4.10 2.38 -7.67
N SER A 329 4.88 3.22 -6.97
CA SER A 329 4.38 4.39 -6.24
C SER A 329 3.95 5.51 -7.19
N GLU A 330 4.58 5.62 -8.36
CA GLU A 330 4.15 6.53 -9.42
C GLU A 330 2.79 6.10 -9.98
N VAL A 331 2.62 4.80 -10.23
CA VAL A 331 1.34 4.24 -10.69
C VAL A 331 0.25 4.40 -9.64
N GLU A 332 0.54 4.13 -8.37
CA GLU A 332 -0.40 4.34 -7.26
C GLU A 332 -0.87 5.80 -7.13
N LYS A 333 0.05 6.76 -7.35
CA LYS A 333 -0.31 8.18 -7.38
C LYS A 333 -1.23 8.51 -8.55
N MET A 334 -1.06 7.87 -9.71
CA MET A 334 -1.95 8.05 -10.85
C MET A 334 -3.30 7.39 -10.63
N THR A 335 -3.36 6.16 -10.11
CA THR A 335 -4.61 5.43 -9.88
C THR A 335 -5.52 6.18 -8.91
N ALA A 336 -4.96 6.81 -7.88
CA ALA A 336 -5.71 7.63 -6.93
C ALA A 336 -6.42 8.82 -7.59
N LEU A 337 -5.88 9.40 -8.68
CA LEU A 337 -6.52 10.50 -9.41
C LEU A 337 -7.74 10.04 -10.21
N PHE A 338 -7.75 8.77 -10.61
CA PHE A 338 -8.83 8.15 -11.37
C PHE A 338 -9.82 7.40 -10.46
N GLY A 339 -9.70 7.54 -9.14
CA GLY A 339 -10.56 6.84 -8.17
C GLY A 339 -10.33 5.33 -8.12
N ILE A 340 -9.16 4.86 -8.55
CA ILE A 340 -8.79 3.43 -8.54
C ILE A 340 -7.90 3.16 -7.33
N GLU A 341 -8.27 2.15 -6.55
CA GLU A 341 -7.45 1.62 -5.46
C GLU A 341 -6.82 0.28 -5.87
N LEU A 342 -5.49 0.24 -5.87
CA LEU A 342 -4.70 -0.96 -6.18
C LEU A 342 -3.77 -1.28 -5.02
N ARG A 343 -3.26 -2.51 -4.99
CA ARG A 343 -2.23 -2.90 -4.02
C ARG A 343 -0.85 -2.86 -4.67
N THR A 344 0.16 -2.35 -3.97
CA THR A 344 1.55 -2.30 -4.44
C THR A 344 2.51 -3.04 -3.49
N GLY A 345 3.69 -3.41 -3.99
CA GLY A 345 4.75 -4.09 -3.23
C GLY A 345 4.79 -5.61 -3.44
N CYS A 346 5.18 -6.37 -2.40
CA CYS A 346 5.30 -7.83 -2.46
C CYS A 346 4.09 -8.59 -1.87
N PHE A 347 3.01 -7.90 -1.50
CA PHE A 347 1.73 -8.49 -1.03
C PHE A 347 1.84 -9.54 0.10
N CYS A 348 2.79 -9.35 1.01
CA CYS A 348 3.10 -10.32 2.07
C CYS A 348 3.43 -11.73 1.53
N ASN A 349 4.03 -11.79 0.34
CA ASN A 349 4.44 -13.02 -0.35
C ASN A 349 5.83 -12.82 -0.96
N SER A 350 6.85 -12.78 -0.09
CA SER A 350 8.21 -12.39 -0.47
C SER A 350 8.92 -13.41 -1.36
N GLY A 351 8.61 -14.70 -1.25
CA GLY A 351 9.22 -15.72 -2.11
C GLY A 351 8.71 -15.64 -3.55
N ALA A 352 7.42 -15.39 -3.75
CA ALA A 352 6.86 -15.11 -5.07
C ALA A 352 7.44 -13.82 -5.67
N CYS A 353 7.50 -12.76 -4.86
CA CYS A 353 8.07 -11.47 -5.27
C CYS A 353 9.52 -11.62 -5.77
N GLN A 354 10.37 -12.34 -5.02
CA GLN A 354 11.74 -12.65 -5.44
C GLN A 354 11.79 -13.44 -6.74
N THR A 355 10.92 -14.45 -6.87
CA THR A 355 10.88 -15.33 -8.05
C THR A 355 10.51 -14.54 -9.29
N TYR A 356 9.36 -13.84 -9.29
CA TYR A 356 8.86 -13.13 -10.46
C TYR A 356 9.68 -11.88 -10.84
N LEU A 357 10.32 -11.23 -9.86
CA LEU A 357 11.18 -10.06 -10.11
C LEU A 357 12.66 -10.42 -10.30
N ASN A 358 13.00 -11.72 -10.22
CA ASN A 358 14.36 -12.24 -10.30
C ASN A 358 15.33 -11.51 -9.35
N ILE A 359 14.93 -11.42 -8.07
CA ILE A 359 15.70 -10.79 -7.00
C ILE A 359 16.36 -11.88 -6.17
N SER A 360 17.69 -11.84 -6.06
CA SER A 360 18.46 -12.76 -5.23
C SER A 360 18.41 -12.40 -3.74
N ASN A 361 18.71 -13.38 -2.88
CA ASN A 361 18.84 -13.16 -1.43
C ASN A 361 19.86 -12.06 -1.10
N LYS A 362 20.99 -12.02 -1.83
CA LYS A 362 22.03 -10.99 -1.64
C LYS A 362 21.46 -9.60 -1.94
N GLN A 363 20.80 -9.43 -3.08
CA GLN A 363 20.20 -8.14 -3.44
C GLN A 363 19.15 -7.68 -2.42
N LEU A 364 18.34 -8.59 -1.85
CA LEU A 364 17.41 -8.21 -0.79
C LEU A 364 18.11 -7.68 0.47
N LEU A 365 19.26 -8.26 0.84
CA LEU A 365 20.07 -7.79 1.96
C LEU A 365 20.69 -6.42 1.65
N ASP A 366 21.28 -6.27 0.46
CA ASP A 366 21.85 -5.01 -0.01
C ASP A 366 20.78 -3.90 -0.02
N TYR A 367 19.58 -4.17 -0.55
CA TYR A 367 18.46 -3.25 -0.52
C TYR A 367 18.09 -2.82 0.90
N TYR A 368 18.09 -3.76 1.86
CA TYR A 368 17.81 -3.44 3.26
C TYR A 368 18.89 -2.54 3.88
N GLU A 369 20.16 -2.79 3.58
CA GLU A 369 21.28 -1.94 4.01
C GLU A 369 21.19 -0.53 3.42
N GLU A 370 20.74 -0.41 2.17
CA GLU A 370 20.42 0.88 1.53
C GLU A 370 19.14 1.54 2.08
N GLY A 371 18.48 0.93 3.06
CA GLY A 371 17.32 1.49 3.76
C GLY A 371 15.96 1.14 3.16
N LYS A 372 15.87 0.13 2.28
CA LYS A 372 14.59 -0.44 1.81
C LYS A 372 13.87 -1.12 2.98
N ARG A 373 12.59 -0.84 3.13
CA ARG A 373 11.67 -1.44 4.09
C ARG A 373 10.37 -1.82 3.39
N CYS A 374 9.61 -2.72 4.01
CA CYS A 374 8.27 -3.06 3.53
C CYS A 374 7.34 -1.84 3.70
N GLY A 375 6.65 -1.43 2.64
CA GLY A 375 5.72 -0.30 2.67
C GLY A 375 6.35 1.10 2.52
N ASP A 376 7.65 1.20 2.23
CA ASP A 376 8.25 2.49 1.87
C ASP A 376 7.99 2.89 0.40
N GLU A 377 8.38 4.11 0.03
CA GLU A 377 8.30 4.63 -1.35
C GLU A 377 9.53 4.28 -2.22
N LYS A 378 10.43 3.39 -1.79
CA LYS A 378 11.59 2.93 -2.58
C LYS A 378 11.17 1.76 -3.49
N ASP A 379 10.54 2.09 -4.60
CA ASP A 379 9.95 1.13 -5.53
C ASP A 379 10.88 0.71 -6.68
N LEU A 380 11.93 1.48 -6.96
CA LEU A 380 12.99 1.17 -7.93
C LEU A 380 14.38 1.29 -7.29
N ILE A 381 15.23 0.28 -7.46
CA ILE A 381 16.65 0.30 -7.10
C ILE A 381 17.45 -0.11 -8.34
N GLU A 382 18.39 0.73 -8.77
CA GLU A 382 19.15 0.54 -10.03
C GLU A 382 18.24 0.29 -11.26
N GLY A 383 17.06 0.92 -11.28
CA GLY A 383 16.07 0.76 -12.35
C GLY A 383 15.29 -0.57 -12.31
N ARG A 384 15.51 -1.43 -11.31
CA ARG A 384 14.74 -2.66 -11.08
C ARG A 384 13.63 -2.46 -10.07
N PRO A 385 12.45 -3.05 -10.28
CA PRO A 385 11.35 -3.00 -9.33
C PRO A 385 11.66 -3.80 -8.07
N THR A 386 11.31 -3.25 -6.91
CA THR A 386 11.39 -3.94 -5.61
C THR A 386 10.07 -4.61 -5.20
N GLY A 387 9.06 -4.52 -6.07
CA GLY A 387 7.71 -5.02 -5.88
C GLY A 387 6.86 -4.81 -7.14
N ALA A 388 5.60 -5.24 -7.11
CA ALA A 388 4.69 -5.17 -8.25
C ALA A 388 3.40 -4.40 -7.93
N ILE A 389 2.52 -4.28 -8.93
CA ILE A 389 1.16 -3.77 -8.80
C ILE A 389 0.21 -4.96 -8.94
N ARG A 390 -0.77 -5.06 -8.04
CA ARG A 390 -1.75 -6.16 -8.02
C ARG A 390 -3.16 -5.64 -8.04
N ILE A 391 -3.93 -6.11 -9.01
CA ILE A 391 -5.38 -5.98 -9.07
C ILE A 391 -5.99 -7.23 -8.45
N SER A 392 -6.96 -7.06 -7.57
CA SER A 392 -7.70 -8.17 -6.97
C SER A 392 -9.19 -7.92 -7.18
N PHE A 393 -9.81 -8.69 -8.08
CA PHE A 393 -11.23 -8.54 -8.38
C PHE A 393 -12.07 -9.28 -7.35
N GLY A 394 -13.05 -8.58 -6.80
CA GLY A 394 -13.99 -9.11 -5.82
C GLY A 394 -15.41 -9.14 -6.35
N ARG A 395 -16.35 -9.65 -5.55
CA ARG A 395 -17.78 -9.75 -5.93
C ARG A 395 -18.41 -8.43 -6.41
N GLN A 396 -17.92 -7.29 -5.91
CA GLN A 396 -18.40 -5.95 -6.25
C GLN A 396 -17.78 -5.38 -7.53
N SER A 397 -16.70 -5.96 -8.04
CA SER A 397 -16.04 -5.48 -9.25
C SER A 397 -16.95 -5.64 -10.48
N VAL A 398 -16.75 -4.75 -11.44
CA VAL A 398 -17.49 -4.68 -12.72
C VAL A 398 -16.53 -4.46 -13.90
N ASP A 399 -17.02 -4.62 -15.13
CA ASP A 399 -16.21 -4.44 -16.35
C ASP A 399 -15.78 -2.98 -16.58
N GLU A 400 -16.56 -2.04 -16.05
CA GLU A 400 -16.24 -0.61 -16.05
C GLU A 400 -14.96 -0.33 -15.28
N ASP A 401 -14.69 -1.05 -14.18
CA ASP A 401 -13.46 -0.90 -13.39
C ASP A 401 -12.22 -1.17 -14.26
N VAL A 402 -12.30 -2.22 -15.10
CA VAL A 402 -11.23 -2.57 -16.05
C VAL A 402 -11.09 -1.49 -17.12
N THR A 403 -12.21 -0.93 -17.59
CA THR A 403 -12.19 0.13 -18.60
C THR A 403 -11.53 1.40 -18.07
N ILE A 404 -11.86 1.83 -16.84
CA ILE A 404 -11.25 3.01 -16.21
C ILE A 404 -9.75 2.77 -15.98
N LEU A 405 -9.36 1.59 -15.51
CA LEU A 405 -7.94 1.22 -15.34
C LEU A 405 -7.18 1.31 -16.66
N VAL A 406 -7.73 0.73 -17.73
CA VAL A 406 -7.10 0.72 -19.05
C VAL A 406 -6.99 2.13 -19.62
N GLN A 407 -8.05 2.94 -19.50
CA GLN A 407 -8.03 4.34 -19.90
C GLN A 407 -7.00 5.16 -19.11
N MET A 408 -6.86 4.90 -17.81
CA MET A 408 -5.83 5.53 -16.98
C MET A 408 -4.44 5.13 -17.47
N ILE A 409 -4.20 3.85 -17.81
CA ILE A 409 -2.92 3.41 -18.34
C ILE A 409 -2.64 4.03 -19.71
N ASP A 410 -3.64 4.13 -20.58
CA ASP A 410 -3.53 4.77 -21.89
C ASP A 410 -3.18 6.26 -21.75
N TYR A 411 -3.95 6.97 -20.93
CA TYR A 411 -3.80 8.39 -20.72
C TYR A 411 -2.49 8.74 -20.01
N CYS A 412 -2.17 7.98 -18.96
CA CYS A 412 -0.98 8.23 -18.17
C CYS A 412 0.24 7.63 -18.87
N PHE A 413 0.32 6.34 -19.19
CA PHE A 413 1.62 5.73 -19.45
C PHE A 413 1.96 5.53 -20.93
N LEU A 414 0.97 5.54 -21.83
CA LEU A 414 1.21 5.18 -23.23
C LEU A 414 1.50 6.36 -24.15
N GLY A 415 1.21 7.59 -23.71
CA GLY A 415 1.67 8.84 -24.31
C GLY A 415 1.32 9.03 -25.80
N VAL A 416 1.70 10.19 -26.32
CA VAL A 416 1.82 10.45 -27.75
C VAL A 416 3.31 10.69 -28.00
N GLN A 417 3.81 10.38 -29.19
CA GLN A 417 5.21 10.61 -29.57
C GLN A 417 5.66 12.00 -29.07
N PRO A 418 6.73 12.10 -28.26
CA PRO A 418 7.10 13.37 -27.66
C PRO A 418 7.34 14.40 -28.75
N SER A 419 6.55 15.48 -28.75
CA SER A 419 6.86 16.66 -29.55
C SER A 419 8.09 17.30 -28.92
N SER A 420 9.25 17.05 -29.55
CA SER A 420 10.59 17.52 -29.22
C SER A 420 11.20 17.02 -27.90
N ASP A 421 12.34 16.32 -28.02
CA ASP A 421 13.33 16.22 -26.96
C ASP A 421 13.76 17.63 -26.57
N ILE A 422 13.25 18.15 -25.46
CA ILE A 422 13.82 19.36 -24.88
C ILE A 422 15.10 18.91 -24.18
N ASN A 423 16.20 18.90 -24.93
CA ASN A 423 17.54 18.93 -24.35
C ASN A 423 17.63 20.20 -23.51
N PHE A 424 17.48 20.08 -22.19
CA PHE A 424 17.73 21.19 -21.27
C PHE A 424 19.23 21.44 -21.19
N PRO A 425 19.73 22.60 -21.65
CA PRO A 425 21.15 22.87 -21.62
C PRO A 425 21.49 24.03 -20.67
N VAL A 426 22.78 24.08 -20.35
CA VAL A 426 23.59 25.23 -19.86
C VAL A 426 23.51 25.55 -18.36
N ALA A 427 24.67 25.45 -17.70
CA ALA A 427 24.89 25.95 -16.35
C ALA A 427 24.62 27.46 -16.26
N ILE A 428 24.19 27.92 -15.09
CA ILE A 428 23.91 29.33 -14.81
C ILE A 428 25.24 30.12 -14.80
N ASP A 429 25.43 31.04 -15.74
CA ASP A 429 26.53 32.02 -15.67
C ASP A 429 26.04 33.34 -15.04
N CYS A 430 24.97 33.98 -15.58
CA CYS A 430 24.27 35.14 -14.97
C CYS A 430 22.95 35.44 -15.71
N TYR A 431 21.81 35.35 -15.03
CA TYR A 431 20.51 35.79 -15.58
C TYR A 431 19.91 36.93 -14.75
N SER A 432 19.40 37.96 -15.43
CA SER A 432 18.59 39.01 -14.80
C SER A 432 17.12 38.58 -14.78
N ALA A 433 16.59 38.32 -13.59
CA ALA A 433 15.20 37.96 -13.38
C ALA A 433 14.48 39.02 -12.54
N ARG A 434 13.14 38.96 -12.55
CA ARG A 434 12.30 39.80 -11.70
C ARG A 434 11.12 39.01 -11.14
N ILE A 435 10.63 39.44 -9.98
CA ILE A 435 9.38 38.92 -9.44
C ILE A 435 8.22 39.41 -10.31
N SER A 436 7.51 38.50 -10.96
CA SER A 436 6.29 38.81 -11.72
C SER A 436 5.03 38.79 -10.85
N ARG A 437 4.99 37.93 -9.81
CA ARG A 437 3.87 37.87 -8.86
C ARG A 437 4.37 37.52 -7.46
N LEU A 438 3.86 38.25 -6.47
CA LEU A 438 3.92 37.88 -5.05
C LEU A 438 2.57 37.34 -4.64
N ILE A 439 2.53 36.15 -4.02
CA ILE A 439 1.28 35.51 -3.63
C ILE A 439 1.37 35.00 -2.20
N VAL A 440 0.33 35.30 -1.41
CA VAL A 440 0.13 34.74 -0.06
C VAL A 440 -1.16 33.94 -0.01
N TYR A 441 -1.18 32.92 0.84
CA TYR A 441 -2.34 32.07 1.11
C TYR A 441 -2.68 32.14 2.60
N PRO A 442 -3.42 33.17 3.05
CA PRO A 442 -3.67 33.39 4.48
C PRO A 442 -4.28 32.18 5.18
N VAL A 443 -5.24 31.53 4.51
CA VAL A 443 -5.79 30.25 4.94
C VAL A 443 -5.19 29.13 4.10
N LYS A 444 -4.59 28.13 4.77
CA LYS A 444 -4.05 26.93 4.14
C LYS A 444 -5.14 26.26 3.29
N SER A 445 -4.81 25.92 2.05
CA SER A 445 -5.69 25.26 1.06
C SER A 445 -6.78 26.15 0.41
N CYS A 446 -6.94 27.42 0.79
CA CYS A 446 -7.86 28.36 0.13
C CYS A 446 -7.19 29.15 -1.00
N ARG A 447 -7.91 30.01 -1.73
CA ARG A 447 -7.31 30.86 -2.78
C ARG A 447 -6.29 31.84 -2.21
N GLY A 448 -5.25 32.10 -3.00
CA GLY A 448 -4.21 33.08 -2.66
C GLY A 448 -4.56 34.49 -3.11
N ILE A 449 -3.83 35.46 -2.56
CA ILE A 449 -3.95 36.88 -2.83
C ILE A 449 -2.66 37.32 -3.53
N VAL A 450 -2.79 37.94 -4.71
CA VAL A 450 -1.67 38.57 -5.40
C VAL A 450 -1.40 39.93 -4.77
N LEU A 451 -0.16 40.16 -4.35
CA LEU A 451 0.27 41.37 -3.66
C LEU A 451 1.22 42.20 -4.54
N LYS A 452 1.22 43.53 -4.33
CA LYS A 452 2.20 44.44 -4.93
C LYS A 452 3.49 44.54 -4.12
N LYS A 453 3.43 44.25 -2.83
CA LYS A 453 4.56 44.18 -1.91
C LYS A 453 4.25 43.22 -0.77
N SER A 454 5.26 42.67 -0.13
CA SER A 454 5.12 41.88 1.09
C SER A 454 6.33 42.03 1.99
N TYR A 455 6.09 41.92 3.30
CA TYR A 455 7.15 41.90 4.30
C TYR A 455 7.72 40.49 4.45
N LEU A 456 9.04 40.39 4.53
CA LEU A 456 9.75 39.17 4.88
C LEU A 456 9.65 38.96 6.40
N THR A 457 9.37 37.73 6.80
CA THR A 457 9.28 37.33 8.21
C THR A 457 10.04 36.03 8.43
N LYS A 458 10.31 35.68 9.70
CA LYS A 458 10.95 34.40 10.06
C LYS A 458 10.21 33.16 9.51
N THR A 459 8.92 33.29 9.24
CA THR A 459 8.04 32.19 8.84
C THR A 459 7.56 32.26 7.39
N GLY A 460 8.08 33.21 6.60
CA GLY A 460 7.74 33.41 5.18
C GLY A 460 7.28 34.83 4.86
N LEU A 461 6.48 34.97 3.82
CA LEU A 461 5.78 36.23 3.53
C LEU A 461 4.77 36.53 4.65
N ARG A 462 4.68 37.79 5.07
CA ARG A 462 3.69 38.23 6.06
C ARG A 462 2.29 37.81 5.64
N TYR A 463 1.55 37.24 6.59
CA TYR A 463 0.21 36.67 6.41
C TYR A 463 0.12 35.39 5.55
N ASP A 464 1.22 34.75 5.15
CA ASP A 464 1.15 33.45 4.47
C ASP A 464 0.91 32.30 5.47
N ARG A 465 -0.11 31.48 5.22
CA ARG A 465 -0.44 30.26 5.96
C ARG A 465 -0.52 30.46 7.49
N ILE A 466 -1.17 31.54 7.91
CA ILE A 466 -1.41 31.85 9.33
C ILE A 466 -2.74 31.28 9.84
N PHE A 467 -3.61 30.78 8.96
CA PHE A 467 -4.83 30.07 9.32
C PHE A 467 -4.92 28.67 8.68
N MET A 468 -5.68 27.77 9.29
CA MET A 468 -6.12 26.50 8.71
C MET A 468 -7.57 26.19 9.10
N VAL A 469 -8.21 25.31 8.34
CA VAL A 469 -9.54 24.77 8.67
C VAL A 469 -9.39 23.35 9.21
N GLU A 470 -10.11 23.05 10.28
CA GLU A 470 -10.19 21.75 10.92
C GLU A 470 -11.66 21.31 10.97
N SER A 471 -11.96 20.04 10.71
CA SER A 471 -13.29 19.45 10.91
C SER A 471 -13.17 18.22 11.81
N CYS A 472 -13.90 18.21 12.93
CA CYS A 472 -13.92 17.11 13.90
C CYS A 472 -12.52 16.56 14.28
N GLY A 473 -11.56 17.43 14.63
CA GLY A 473 -10.21 16.99 14.98
C GLY A 473 -9.25 16.82 13.80
N THR A 474 -9.74 16.95 12.56
CA THR A 474 -8.97 16.65 11.34
C THR A 474 -8.72 17.89 10.52
N VAL A 475 -7.43 18.21 10.26
CA VAL A 475 -7.07 19.32 9.37
C VAL A 475 -7.54 19.05 7.94
N LEU A 476 -8.27 20.01 7.39
CA LEU A 476 -8.73 19.97 6.00
C LEU A 476 -7.63 20.45 5.05
N THR A 477 -7.54 19.78 3.92
CA THR A 477 -6.65 20.15 2.82
C THR A 477 -7.43 20.14 1.52
N GLN A 478 -6.97 20.90 0.53
CA GLN A 478 -7.61 20.91 -0.81
C GLN A 478 -7.63 19.51 -1.46
N LYS A 479 -6.74 18.59 -1.04
CA LYS A 479 -6.72 17.18 -1.43
C LYS A 479 -7.95 16.42 -0.90
N ARG A 480 -8.28 16.63 0.38
CA ARG A 480 -9.41 15.97 1.07
C ARG A 480 -10.73 16.66 0.78
N GLU A 481 -10.74 17.99 0.76
CA GLU A 481 -11.92 18.81 0.50
C GLU A 481 -11.63 19.85 -0.60
N PRO A 482 -11.82 19.48 -1.88
CA PRO A 482 -11.56 20.37 -3.00
C PRO A 482 -12.39 21.67 -2.98
N LYS A 483 -13.56 21.70 -2.32
CA LYS A 483 -14.38 22.92 -2.21
C LYS A 483 -13.65 24.07 -1.52
N MET A 484 -12.60 23.81 -0.75
CA MET A 484 -11.75 24.87 -0.18
C MET A 484 -11.17 25.82 -1.24
N CYS A 485 -11.00 25.37 -2.49
CA CYS A 485 -10.53 26.23 -3.59
C CYS A 485 -11.51 27.34 -3.99
N LYS A 486 -12.78 27.21 -3.59
CA LYS A 486 -13.87 28.19 -3.81
C LYS A 486 -13.94 29.23 -2.69
N LEU A 487 -13.11 29.12 -1.66
CA LEU A 487 -12.97 30.15 -0.63
C LEU A 487 -11.99 31.23 -1.10
N LEU A 488 -12.52 32.42 -1.34
CA LEU A 488 -11.76 33.64 -1.57
C LEU A 488 -11.22 34.16 -0.24
N THR A 489 -10.00 34.69 -0.28
CA THR A 489 -9.38 35.37 0.86
C THR A 489 -9.10 36.82 0.47
N LYS A 490 -9.37 37.74 1.39
CA LYS A 490 -8.98 39.15 1.26
C LYS A 490 -8.44 39.65 2.59
N LEU A 491 -7.35 40.42 2.54
CA LEU A 491 -6.79 41.08 3.71
C LEU A 491 -7.24 42.54 3.75
N ASP A 492 -7.78 42.98 4.88
CA ASP A 492 -8.04 44.37 5.22
C ASP A 492 -7.06 44.77 6.32
N GLU A 493 -5.85 45.21 5.91
CA GLU A 493 -4.78 45.51 6.86
C GLU A 493 -5.11 46.71 7.75
N SER A 494 -5.85 47.71 7.23
CA SER A 494 -6.31 48.87 7.98
C SER A 494 -7.23 48.50 9.14
N ALA A 495 -8.15 47.57 8.91
CA ALA A 495 -9.06 47.07 9.94
C ALA A 495 -8.48 45.91 10.74
N GLY A 496 -7.35 45.34 10.32
CA GLY A 496 -6.77 44.15 10.93
C GLY A 496 -7.58 42.89 10.71
N MET A 497 -8.28 42.77 9.57
CA MET A 497 -9.25 41.69 9.32
C MET A 497 -8.90 40.83 8.11
N LEU A 498 -9.09 39.52 8.24
CA LEU A 498 -9.23 38.56 7.16
C LEU A 498 -10.70 38.46 6.76
N VAL A 499 -11.00 38.58 5.47
CA VAL A 499 -12.33 38.34 4.92
C VAL A 499 -12.30 37.04 4.13
N LEU A 500 -13.22 36.13 4.46
CA LEU A 500 -13.49 34.93 3.70
C LEU A 500 -14.83 35.09 2.98
N SER A 501 -14.89 34.71 1.71
CA SER A 501 -16.14 34.71 0.94
C SER A 501 -16.17 33.56 -0.07
N SER A 502 -17.35 33.25 -0.58
CA SER A 502 -17.52 32.26 -1.65
C SER A 502 -17.21 32.88 -3.02
N THR A 503 -16.61 32.11 -3.93
CA THR A 503 -16.55 32.47 -5.35
C THR A 503 -17.91 32.50 -6.02
N GLU A 504 -18.89 31.75 -5.49
CA GLU A 504 -20.24 31.64 -6.06
C GLU A 504 -21.15 32.75 -5.54
N ASP A 505 -20.97 33.17 -4.29
CA ASP A 505 -21.69 34.26 -3.67
C ASP A 505 -20.74 35.11 -2.81
N PRO A 506 -20.23 36.23 -3.36
CA PRO A 506 -19.37 37.14 -2.62
C PRO A 506 -20.06 37.82 -1.42
N THR A 507 -21.39 37.87 -1.36
CA THR A 507 -22.15 38.46 -0.24
C THR A 507 -22.14 37.55 0.97
N PHE A 508 -22.11 36.24 0.75
CA PHE A 508 -21.84 35.24 1.78
C PHE A 508 -20.38 35.33 2.23
N SER A 509 -20.13 36.14 3.25
CA SER A 509 -18.79 36.44 3.74
C SER A 509 -18.72 36.49 5.27
N ILE A 510 -17.53 36.22 5.81
CA ILE A 510 -17.21 36.36 7.22
C ILE A 510 -15.92 37.16 7.39
N ARG A 511 -15.89 38.03 8.40
CA ARG A 511 -14.70 38.78 8.79
C ARG A 511 -14.13 38.18 10.08
N VAL A 512 -12.84 37.92 10.09
CA VAL A 512 -12.11 37.34 11.22
C VAL A 512 -10.89 38.21 11.53
N SER A 513 -10.62 38.49 12.79
CA SER A 513 -9.44 39.27 13.18
C SER A 513 -8.14 38.58 12.75
N LEU A 514 -7.20 39.35 12.21
CA LEU A 514 -5.81 38.92 11.98
C LEU A 514 -5.01 38.83 13.29
N PHE A 515 -5.52 39.44 14.36
CA PHE A 515 -4.83 39.57 15.64
C PHE A 515 -5.49 38.73 16.75
N ASP A 516 -4.69 38.36 17.74
CA ASP A 516 -5.15 37.61 18.91
C ASP A 516 -6.09 38.45 19.77
N GLY A 517 -7.20 37.85 20.21
CA GLY A 517 -8.24 38.52 20.98
C GLY A 517 -8.92 37.66 22.05
N ASN A 518 -8.62 36.36 22.11
CA ASN A 518 -9.16 35.41 23.09
C ASN A 518 -8.04 34.64 23.79
N GLU A 519 -8.33 34.11 24.98
CA GLU A 519 -7.41 33.25 25.74
C GLU A 519 -6.99 31.99 24.96
N PRO A 520 -5.76 31.49 25.18
CA PRO A 520 -5.22 30.34 24.46
C PRO A 520 -6.01 29.05 24.76
N SER A 521 -6.70 28.50 23.75
CA SER A 521 -7.25 27.13 23.79
C SER A 521 -6.29 26.13 23.16
N GLN A 522 -6.12 24.93 23.72
CA GLN A 522 -5.32 23.87 23.09
C GLN A 522 -6.04 23.25 21.88
N ALA A 523 -5.40 23.27 20.70
CA ALA A 523 -5.83 22.53 19.51
C ALA A 523 -4.71 21.60 19.03
N ARG A 524 -5.03 20.33 18.75
CA ARG A 524 -4.09 19.36 18.18
C ARG A 524 -3.86 19.66 16.70
N ILE A 525 -2.59 19.78 16.31
CA ILE A 525 -2.21 19.96 14.91
C ILE A 525 -1.86 18.62 14.30
N VAL A 526 -2.59 18.26 13.25
CA VAL A 526 -2.35 17.09 12.43
C VAL A 526 -1.09 17.31 11.59
N CYS A 527 -0.19 16.34 11.71
CA CYS A 527 0.94 16.06 10.81
C CYS A 527 2.01 17.15 10.71
N VAL A 528 2.99 17.06 11.62
CA VAL A 528 4.46 16.99 11.40
C VAL A 528 5.17 17.67 12.58
N ASN A 529 4.62 18.78 13.10
CA ASN A 529 5.07 19.49 14.30
C ASN A 529 3.89 20.11 15.05
N ASN A 530 3.87 20.07 16.39
CA ASN A 530 2.90 20.86 17.17
C ASN A 530 3.19 22.35 16.97
N ILE A 531 2.25 23.09 16.38
CA ILE A 531 2.23 24.56 16.35
C ILE A 531 1.09 25.01 17.28
N GLN A 532 1.30 26.06 18.05
CA GLN A 532 0.24 26.59 18.90
C GLN A 532 -0.74 27.39 18.05
N THR A 533 -2.02 27.02 18.10
CA THR A 533 -3.10 27.72 17.38
C THR A 533 -4.22 28.09 18.35
N SER A 534 -4.94 29.16 18.02
CA SER A 534 -6.16 29.60 18.70
C SER A 534 -7.37 29.38 17.80
N GLU A 535 -8.52 29.05 18.39
CA GLU A 535 -9.79 29.00 17.66
C GLU A 535 -10.26 30.43 17.37
N CYS A 536 -10.72 30.67 16.14
CA CYS A 536 -11.40 31.91 15.81
C CYS A 536 -12.83 31.92 16.37
N ALA A 537 -13.53 33.05 16.22
CA ALA A 537 -14.88 33.22 16.75
C ALA A 537 -15.89 32.18 16.21
N LEU A 538 -16.92 31.86 17.00
CA LEU A 538 -17.92 30.82 16.71
C LEU A 538 -18.68 31.07 15.39
N GLU A 539 -18.83 32.34 15.01
CA GLU A 539 -19.41 32.77 13.75
C GLU A 539 -18.62 32.24 12.55
N ALA A 540 -17.29 32.21 12.64
CA ALA A 540 -16.44 31.64 11.60
C ALA A 540 -16.64 30.13 11.49
N THR A 541 -16.80 29.43 12.62
CA THR A 541 -17.08 28.00 12.65
C THR A 541 -18.44 27.68 12.03
N THR A 542 -19.46 28.46 12.39
CA THR A 542 -20.82 28.32 11.85
C THR A 542 -20.83 28.56 10.33
N TRP A 543 -20.14 29.62 9.88
CA TRP A 543 -20.04 29.98 8.48
C TRP A 543 -19.31 28.91 7.65
N LEU A 544 -18.15 28.42 8.12
CA LEU A 544 -17.39 27.37 7.43
C LEU A 544 -18.13 26.03 7.38
N THR A 545 -18.81 25.66 8.47
CA THR A 545 -19.64 24.44 8.55
C THR A 545 -20.76 24.50 7.51
N SER A 546 -21.42 25.67 7.39
CA SER A 546 -22.45 25.90 6.39
C SER A 546 -21.90 25.87 4.96
N PHE A 547 -20.71 26.44 4.72
CA PHE A 547 -20.08 26.47 3.40
C PHE A 547 -19.62 25.08 2.94
N LEU A 548 -18.83 24.39 3.76
CA LEU A 548 -18.22 23.11 3.41
C LEU A 548 -19.22 21.95 3.43
N LYS A 549 -20.35 22.11 4.15
CA LYS A 549 -21.33 21.04 4.43
C LYS A 549 -20.68 19.87 5.17
N LEU A 550 -19.77 20.19 6.07
CA LEU A 550 -19.06 19.25 6.95
C LEU A 550 -19.28 19.69 8.40
N PRO A 551 -19.37 18.75 9.36
CA PRO A 551 -19.58 19.08 10.77
C PRO A 551 -18.36 19.78 11.38
N ASP A 552 -18.62 20.68 12.34
CA ASP A 552 -17.63 21.31 13.22
C ASP A 552 -16.38 21.87 12.50
N CYS A 553 -16.60 22.67 11.45
CA CYS A 553 -15.52 23.25 10.66
C CYS A 553 -14.94 24.51 11.33
N LYS A 554 -13.89 24.34 12.12
CA LYS A 554 -13.23 25.41 12.90
C LYS A 554 -12.13 26.09 12.10
N LEU A 555 -12.09 27.42 12.16
CA LEU A 555 -10.94 28.20 11.69
C LEU A 555 -9.93 28.33 12.83
N ARG A 556 -8.73 27.82 12.62
CA ARG A 556 -7.61 27.90 13.59
C ARG A 556 -6.59 28.92 13.09
N ARG A 557 -6.11 29.79 13.98
CA ARG A 557 -5.06 30.78 13.72
C ARG A 557 -3.78 30.41 14.43
N VAL A 558 -2.62 30.55 13.79
CA VAL A 558 -1.32 30.42 14.45
C VAL A 558 -1.12 31.57 15.44
N GLN A 559 -0.69 31.27 16.67
CA GLN A 559 -0.43 32.31 17.67
C GLN A 559 0.74 33.22 17.25
N GLN A 560 0.64 34.52 17.53
CA GLN A 560 1.60 35.53 17.07
C GLN A 560 3.05 35.28 17.52
N TYR A 561 3.26 34.68 18.68
CA TYR A 561 4.60 34.37 19.21
C TYR A 561 5.22 33.10 18.60
N SER A 562 4.51 32.42 17.69
CA SER A 562 5.03 31.21 17.07
C SER A 562 6.08 31.53 16.01
N ASN A 563 7.28 30.98 16.18
CA ASN A 563 8.33 31.00 15.15
C ASN A 563 8.10 29.97 14.02
N LYS A 564 6.88 29.43 13.88
CA LYS A 564 6.52 28.42 12.86
C LYS A 564 5.24 28.87 12.14
N SER A 565 5.18 28.65 10.82
CA SER A 565 3.93 28.78 10.04
C SER A 565 3.36 27.41 9.67
N LEU A 566 2.14 27.39 9.12
CA LEU A 566 1.51 26.17 8.59
C LEU A 566 2.05 25.79 7.20
N SER A 567 3.27 26.21 6.86
CA SER A 567 3.98 25.79 5.64
C SER A 567 4.40 24.33 5.76
N ASN A 568 4.38 23.59 4.65
CA ASN A 568 4.66 22.16 4.67
C ASN A 568 6.15 21.86 4.90
N GLU A 569 7.02 22.37 4.03
CA GLU A 569 8.45 22.04 4.03
C GLU A 569 9.34 23.28 4.14
N ALA A 570 8.99 24.35 3.43
CA ALA A 570 9.72 25.62 3.50
C ALA A 570 8.78 26.84 3.40
N PRO A 571 9.22 28.01 3.87
CA PRO A 571 8.40 29.23 3.86
C PRO A 571 8.08 29.76 2.46
N TYR A 572 9.01 29.60 1.51
CA TYR A 572 8.87 30.15 0.16
C TYR A 572 8.86 29.03 -0.86
N LEU A 573 7.84 29.02 -1.71
CA LEU A 573 7.83 28.26 -2.95
C LEU A 573 8.07 29.20 -4.13
N VAL A 574 9.20 29.01 -4.81
CA VAL A 574 9.60 29.79 -5.99
C VAL A 574 9.34 28.98 -7.24
N VAL A 575 8.71 29.61 -8.22
CA VAL A 575 8.45 29.01 -9.53
C VAL A 575 8.84 29.98 -10.63
N ASN A 576 9.30 29.44 -11.74
CA ASN A 576 9.60 30.19 -12.94
C ASN A 576 8.37 30.22 -13.86
N GLU A 577 8.00 31.41 -14.30
CA GLU A 577 6.86 31.62 -15.19
C GLU A 577 7.04 30.91 -16.54
N ALA A 578 8.28 30.82 -17.05
CA ALA A 578 8.57 30.11 -18.30
C ALA A 578 8.36 28.59 -18.14
N SER A 579 8.73 28.00 -17.00
CA SER A 579 8.43 26.60 -16.66
C SER A 579 6.93 26.35 -16.56
N ILE A 580 6.20 27.26 -15.90
CA ILE A 580 4.74 27.17 -15.77
C ILE A 580 4.09 27.23 -17.15
N LYS A 581 4.50 28.20 -17.97
CA LYS A 581 3.98 28.37 -19.33
C LYS A 581 4.21 27.13 -20.18
N THR A 582 5.40 26.53 -20.10
CA THR A 582 5.73 25.29 -20.82
C THR A 582 4.73 24.17 -20.48
N LEU A 583 4.45 23.94 -19.19
CA LEU A 583 3.49 22.92 -18.77
C LEU A 583 2.04 23.30 -19.08
N ALA A 584 1.68 24.58 -18.96
CA ALA A 584 0.33 25.07 -19.22
C ALA A 584 -0.04 24.95 -20.71
N ASP A 585 0.89 25.34 -21.59
CA ASP A 585 0.74 25.26 -23.04
C ASP A 585 0.62 23.78 -23.49
N ALA A 586 1.36 22.87 -22.85
CA ALA A 586 1.31 21.43 -23.14
C ALA A 586 -0.06 20.77 -22.89
N ILE A 587 -0.92 21.38 -22.06
CA ILE A 587 -2.27 20.88 -21.75
C ILE A 587 -3.38 21.88 -22.09
N GLY A 588 -3.06 22.98 -22.77
CA GLY A 588 -4.03 23.97 -23.21
C GLY A 588 -4.73 24.77 -22.10
N ILE A 589 -4.08 24.98 -20.94
CA ILE A 589 -4.62 25.85 -19.88
C ILE A 589 -3.89 27.19 -19.83
N SER A 590 -4.50 28.20 -19.20
CA SER A 590 -3.84 29.50 -19.04
C SER A 590 -2.68 29.45 -18.03
N THR A 591 -1.63 30.23 -18.25
CA THR A 591 -0.51 30.36 -17.29
C THR A 591 -1.01 30.81 -15.92
N SER A 592 -2.03 31.67 -15.85
CA SER A 592 -2.58 32.14 -14.57
C SER A 592 -3.27 31.02 -13.80
N GLU A 593 -4.00 30.14 -14.50
CA GLU A 593 -4.62 28.98 -13.87
C GLU A 593 -3.56 28.00 -13.35
N ALA A 594 -2.51 27.73 -14.14
CA ALA A 594 -1.40 26.88 -13.71
C ALA A 594 -0.68 27.47 -12.47
N VAL A 595 -0.46 28.79 -12.41
CA VAL A 595 0.04 29.48 -11.20
C VAL A 595 -0.86 29.19 -10.00
N HIS A 596 -2.19 29.30 -10.16
CA HIS A 596 -3.13 29.03 -9.06
C HIS A 596 -3.08 27.57 -8.59
N ARG A 597 -2.88 26.61 -9.50
CA ARG A 597 -2.77 25.18 -9.19
C ARG A 597 -1.44 24.83 -8.50
N PHE A 598 -0.32 25.41 -8.94
CA PHE A 598 1.00 25.18 -8.32
C PHE A 598 1.20 25.92 -6.98
N ARG A 599 0.34 26.90 -6.70
CA ARG A 599 0.30 27.65 -5.44
C ARG A 599 1.66 28.21 -4.96
N PRO A 600 2.43 28.90 -5.83
CA PRO A 600 3.72 29.48 -5.45
C PRO A 600 3.54 30.69 -4.54
N ASN A 601 4.60 31.05 -3.81
CA ASN A 601 4.71 32.33 -3.13
C ASN A 601 5.36 33.39 -4.03
N LEU A 602 6.40 32.99 -4.78
CA LEU A 602 7.17 33.86 -5.66
C LEU A 602 7.12 33.30 -7.09
N VAL A 603 6.59 34.08 -8.04
CA VAL A 603 6.66 33.77 -9.47
C VAL A 603 7.72 34.65 -10.10
N ILE A 604 8.70 34.04 -10.74
CA ILE A 604 9.86 34.73 -11.33
C ILE A 604 9.76 34.70 -12.85
N ARG A 605 10.11 35.82 -13.49
CA ARG A 605 10.20 35.97 -14.95
C ARG A 605 11.61 36.40 -15.35
N GLY A 606 12.02 36.05 -16.57
CA GLY A 606 13.28 36.51 -17.17
C GLY A 606 14.37 35.45 -17.23
N ILE A 607 14.01 34.19 -16.95
CA ILE A 607 14.93 33.05 -16.95
C ILE A 607 14.37 31.91 -17.83
N PRO A 608 15.25 31.12 -18.48
CA PRO A 608 14.82 29.96 -19.28
C PRO A 608 13.98 28.96 -18.48
N PRO A 609 13.05 28.21 -19.12
CA PRO A 609 12.28 27.17 -18.44
C PRO A 609 13.17 26.18 -17.68
N PHE A 610 12.77 25.88 -16.45
CA PHE A 610 13.31 24.88 -15.52
C PHE A 610 14.72 25.12 -15.00
N ILE A 611 15.35 26.25 -15.34
CA ILE A 611 16.68 26.60 -14.82
C ILE A 611 16.69 26.82 -13.30
N GLU A 612 15.55 27.12 -12.69
CA GLU A 612 15.42 27.23 -11.24
C GLU A 612 15.83 25.93 -10.51
N ASP A 613 15.77 24.79 -11.18
CA ASP A 613 16.15 23.50 -10.62
C ASP A 613 17.63 23.39 -10.22
N THR A 614 18.50 24.23 -10.79
CA THR A 614 19.96 24.19 -10.54
C THR A 614 20.42 25.23 -9.54
N ALA A 615 19.53 26.13 -9.12
CA ALA A 615 19.86 27.20 -8.18
C ALA A 615 20.17 26.65 -6.80
N LYS A 616 21.25 27.15 -6.20
CA LYS A 616 21.62 26.91 -4.80
C LYS A 616 21.22 28.10 -3.93
N TYR A 617 21.34 29.31 -4.48
CA TYR A 617 20.90 30.54 -3.81
C TYR A 617 20.06 31.42 -4.74
N ILE A 618 19.22 32.24 -4.12
CA ILE A 618 18.44 33.27 -4.79
C ILE A 618 18.67 34.57 -4.02
N ILE A 619 19.02 35.64 -4.72
CA ILE A 619 19.12 36.98 -4.14
C ILE A 619 17.97 37.80 -4.70
N ILE A 620 17.13 38.34 -3.82
CA ILE A 620 16.02 39.22 -4.17
C ILE A 620 16.34 40.59 -3.63
N ASP A 621 16.61 41.54 -4.52
CA ASP A 621 17.20 42.84 -4.19
C ASP A 621 18.47 42.66 -3.33
N ASN A 622 18.38 42.89 -2.01
CA ASN A 622 19.49 42.75 -1.07
C ASN A 622 19.36 41.52 -0.14
N PHE A 623 18.28 40.74 -0.27
CA PHE A 623 17.98 39.63 0.63
C PHE A 623 18.39 38.29 0.00
N ARG A 624 19.21 37.53 0.72
CA ARG A 624 19.72 36.23 0.25
C ARG A 624 18.84 35.08 0.76
N PHE A 625 18.58 34.12 -0.10
CA PHE A 625 17.79 32.91 0.17
C PHE A 625 18.59 31.68 -0.22
N GLU A 626 18.53 30.65 0.62
CA GLU A 626 19.04 29.30 0.34
C GLU A 626 17.93 28.46 -0.30
N VAL A 627 18.27 27.75 -1.37
CA VAL A 627 17.40 26.74 -1.99
C VAL A 627 17.56 25.43 -1.24
N ILE A 628 16.49 25.00 -0.56
CA ILE A 628 16.51 23.79 0.26
C ILE A 628 16.46 22.53 -0.61
N LYS A 629 15.49 22.47 -1.53
CA LYS A 629 15.27 21.35 -2.45
C LYS A 629 14.21 21.67 -3.49
N LYS A 630 14.14 20.85 -4.55
CA LYS A 630 13.02 20.85 -5.50
C LYS A 630 11.72 20.43 -4.80
N CYS A 631 10.61 21.12 -5.11
CA CYS A 631 9.32 20.85 -4.52
C CYS A 631 8.63 19.66 -5.19
N THR A 632 8.48 18.54 -4.48
CA THR A 632 7.69 17.39 -4.95
C THR A 632 6.21 17.77 -5.02
N ARG A 633 5.57 17.49 -6.15
CA ARG A 633 4.15 17.81 -6.37
C ARG A 633 3.28 16.58 -6.18
N CYS A 634 2.10 16.81 -5.63
CA CYS A 634 1.08 15.80 -5.36
C CYS A 634 -0.25 16.18 -6.06
N GLU A 635 -1.29 15.39 -5.84
CA GLU A 635 -2.64 15.61 -6.39
C GLU A 635 -3.25 16.99 -6.10
N MET A 636 -2.68 17.78 -5.19
CA MET A 636 -3.12 19.15 -4.92
C MET A 636 -3.14 20.01 -6.20
N ILE A 637 -2.18 19.82 -7.11
CA ILE A 637 -2.13 20.58 -8.37
C ILE A 637 -3.20 20.14 -9.39
N CYS A 638 -3.87 19.02 -9.13
CA CYS A 638 -4.93 18.50 -9.99
C CYS A 638 -6.28 19.17 -9.72
N VAL A 639 -6.43 19.93 -8.64
CA VAL A 639 -7.71 20.59 -8.32
C VAL A 639 -7.89 21.83 -9.18
N ASN A 640 -8.93 21.81 -10.02
CA ASN A 640 -9.33 22.97 -10.80
C ASN A 640 -9.80 24.09 -9.86
N PRO A 641 -9.17 25.28 -9.89
CA PRO A 641 -9.47 26.34 -8.93
C PRO A 641 -10.83 27.01 -9.14
N ALA A 642 -11.47 26.84 -10.31
CA ALA A 642 -12.79 27.38 -10.60
C ALA A 642 -13.91 26.41 -10.17
N THR A 643 -13.76 25.12 -10.49
CA THR A 643 -14.83 24.13 -10.29
C THR A 643 -14.66 23.31 -9.01
N GLY A 644 -13.43 23.12 -8.53
CA GLY A 644 -13.07 22.15 -7.50
C GLY A 644 -12.95 20.71 -8.00
N ALA A 645 -13.14 20.47 -9.30
CA ALA A 645 -12.97 19.14 -9.89
C ALA A 645 -11.49 18.71 -9.87
N LYS A 646 -11.23 17.40 -9.73
CA LYS A 646 -9.89 16.82 -9.87
C LYS A 646 -9.64 16.49 -11.35
N GLU A 647 -8.59 17.06 -11.91
CA GLU A 647 -8.17 16.91 -13.31
C GLU A 647 -6.69 16.52 -13.36
N PRO A 648 -6.34 15.33 -13.90
CA PRO A 648 -4.98 14.78 -13.81
C PRO A 648 -3.98 15.39 -14.80
N GLN A 649 -4.45 16.21 -15.75
CA GLN A 649 -3.67 16.64 -16.91
C GLN A 649 -2.35 17.32 -16.53
N LEU A 650 -2.36 18.18 -15.50
CA LEU A 650 -1.18 18.95 -15.09
C LEU A 650 -0.09 18.08 -14.43
N ILE A 651 -0.47 17.08 -13.62
CA ILE A 651 0.52 16.17 -13.01
C ILE A 651 1.05 15.17 -14.04
N VAL A 652 0.22 14.74 -15.00
CA VAL A 652 0.63 13.90 -16.14
C VAL A 652 1.63 14.64 -17.03
N ALA A 653 1.37 15.90 -17.38
CA ALA A 653 2.30 16.74 -18.13
C ALA A 653 3.62 16.95 -17.37
N LEU A 654 3.54 17.25 -16.06
CA LEU A 654 4.74 17.38 -15.22
C LEU A 654 5.56 16.08 -15.20
N ARG A 655 4.90 14.92 -15.10
CA ARG A 655 5.59 13.63 -15.13
C ARG A 655 6.23 13.36 -16.48
N ASN A 656 5.51 13.58 -17.60
CA ASN A 656 6.08 13.45 -18.95
C ASN A 656 7.34 14.30 -19.10
N PHE A 657 7.26 15.54 -18.61
CA PHE A 657 8.36 16.47 -18.63
C PHE A 657 9.57 16.02 -17.78
N ARG A 658 9.35 15.42 -16.61
CA ARG A 658 10.42 14.95 -15.71
C ARG A 658 10.98 13.56 -16.06
N GLY A 659 10.29 12.80 -16.92
CA GLY A 659 10.70 11.46 -17.33
C GLY A 659 10.89 10.53 -16.14
N LYS A 660 12.12 10.05 -15.92
CA LYS A 660 12.49 9.13 -14.82
C LYS A 660 12.71 9.81 -13.46
N GLN A 661 12.65 11.15 -13.40
CA GLN A 661 12.89 11.88 -12.15
C GLN A 661 11.60 12.00 -11.32
N LYS A 662 11.75 12.32 -10.03
CA LYS A 662 10.62 12.66 -9.16
C LYS A 662 9.79 13.80 -9.78
N MET A 663 8.47 13.73 -9.65
CA MET A 663 7.51 14.74 -10.11
C MET A 663 7.66 16.05 -9.31
N THR A 664 8.75 16.80 -9.58
CA THR A 664 9.10 18.04 -8.89
C THR A 664 8.87 19.25 -9.78
N PHE A 665 8.35 20.33 -9.20
CA PHE A 665 8.12 21.58 -9.91
C PHE A 665 8.33 22.78 -8.99
N GLY A 666 9.21 23.71 -9.37
CA GLY A 666 9.63 24.80 -8.52
C GLY A 666 10.53 24.36 -7.37
N ILE A 667 11.06 25.33 -6.64
CA ILE A 667 12.06 25.15 -5.59
C ILE A 667 11.57 25.74 -4.27
N TYR A 668 11.87 25.02 -3.19
CA TYR A 668 11.68 25.52 -1.84
C TYR A 668 12.87 26.36 -1.42
N ALA A 669 12.62 27.56 -0.91
CA ALA A 669 13.64 28.48 -0.45
C ALA A 669 13.38 28.95 0.99
N LYS A 670 14.46 29.36 1.67
CA LYS A 670 14.43 30.00 2.99
C LYS A 670 15.40 31.17 3.01
N GLN A 671 15.00 32.27 3.64
CA GLN A 671 15.87 33.43 3.81
C GLN A 671 17.07 33.10 4.71
N ILE A 672 18.25 33.55 4.32
CA ILE A 672 19.47 33.50 5.13
C ILE A 672 19.51 34.78 5.97
N GLY A 673 19.63 34.64 7.29
CA GLY A 673 19.53 35.75 8.23
C GLY A 673 18.09 36.07 8.66
N GLU A 674 17.96 37.02 9.59
CA GLU A 674 16.67 37.49 10.13
C GLU A 674 16.36 38.95 9.78
N GLU A 675 16.95 39.44 8.68
CA GLU A 675 16.77 40.82 8.25
C GLU A 675 15.31 41.06 7.85
N ALA A 676 14.65 41.96 8.61
CA ALA A 676 13.34 42.45 8.25
C ALA A 676 13.44 43.27 6.97
N GLY A 677 12.57 42.95 6.00
CA GLY A 677 12.66 43.49 4.66
C GLY A 677 11.31 43.57 3.96
N VAL A 678 11.25 44.38 2.91
CA VAL A 678 10.10 44.44 2.01
C VAL A 678 10.56 44.06 0.62
N ILE A 679 9.88 43.10 0.02
CA ILE A 679 10.03 42.77 -1.39
C ILE A 679 8.81 43.25 -2.16
N TYR A 680 9.01 43.58 -3.43
CA TYR A 680 8.01 44.17 -4.30
C TYR A 680 7.74 43.27 -5.50
N GLU A 681 6.55 43.41 -6.07
CA GLU A 681 6.37 43.05 -7.47
C GLU A 681 7.41 43.83 -8.29
N ASN A 682 8.13 43.13 -9.17
CA ASN A 682 9.28 43.60 -9.93
C ASN A 682 10.62 43.76 -9.16
N SER A 683 10.75 43.31 -7.92
CA SER A 683 12.08 43.15 -7.28
C SER A 683 13.02 42.35 -8.18
N ASN A 684 14.30 42.75 -8.21
CA ASN A 684 15.32 42.09 -9.02
C ASN A 684 15.70 40.76 -8.37
N VAL A 685 15.92 39.74 -9.20
CA VAL A 685 16.25 38.40 -8.75
C VAL A 685 17.50 37.90 -9.48
N HIS A 686 18.47 37.46 -8.68
CA HIS A 686 19.70 36.81 -9.14
C HIS A 686 19.74 35.38 -8.63
N PHE A 687 20.11 34.44 -9.48
CA PHE A 687 20.27 33.02 -9.14
C PHE A 687 21.77 32.69 -9.10
N GLU A 688 22.20 31.99 -8.06
CA GLU A 688 23.56 31.45 -7.90
C GLU A 688 23.56 29.91 -7.78
#